data_AF-A0A8T3CX86-F1
#
_entry.id   AF-A0A8T3CX86-F1
#
_cell.length_a   1.000
_cell.length_b   1.000
_cell.length_c   1.000
_cell.angle_alpha   90.00
_cell.angle_beta   90.00
_cell.angle_gamma   90.00
#
_symmetry.space_group_name_H-M   'P 1'
#
loop_
_entity.id
_entity.type
_entity.pdbx_description
1 polymer ?
#
loop_
_entity_poly.entity_id
_entity_poly.type
_entity_poly.pdbx_seq_one_letter_code
_entity_poly.pdbx_strand_id
1 'polypeptide(L)'
;MMSNVPLYMPPVKHEEFTSKWNEIYGNNLPPLALYCLVCPQDTAALQFLLKFMDRMADYPDWQVTNTPNDEVPIAHSLTGFATAYDFMYSSLDEQRREKYLKKIRSVTGELYELSKHRGWGRQFLQNHQATNILAILIGAIVVGMHDDPESMIWKQVSVNYMEKTMFLLNHIVDGSLDEGVAYGSYTSKSITQYVFLAQRHFNVDNTQNNWLRTHFWFFYATLLPGFQRTVGIADSNYNWFYGPESQLVFLDTFVLRNGTGNWLAQQIRKHRPKDGPMSHSSAQRWTTLHTEYIWYDAHLTPQPPPGFGKAKMHIFSNWGVVTYGAGLPNNQGNTFVSFKSGKLGGRAVFDIVHDKPYSWVGGWNNFNPGHEHPDQNSFTFAPNGQVFVSEALYGPKYSYLNNVLVFSPSPTSQCNKPWEGQLGECAKWLRWTDEEVGDSAGEIIAASTHRDLMFVSGEAAPAYSSAMKLKSVYRALVLLNSQTLLVVDHVEKQEDSPVNTFSAFFHNLDIDFNCDQLLCGVKWKGVTIDPEGTAQLKHYDHRSYPLPTVVITTLPGSGAEILKHLFYNRSDFVYIRVPTEHLDIPEMEFEFDSLVDACVWSKSDFQRGNFKVIQGWFHSLVYNTKLHLQNIQLHESTKAKVTLKGGTTKDKRKRMRRKEPLGEQKGRGKGGLDKDAEYIRELRRHVGQYQHARVVLNLRSGSWALKLPFIHEVIGSSLRAIYVVRDPRAWIYLMLYNSKPSLYSLKNIPQHLALILKEDSSRNQCSGFTPEFRVLRRLLSRSETNPVLILAHLWLAHTAAALRVNSELPADSYLQVRFEDIVHLPQQTAERIHTFLGIPVTPTALNQLMFTTSTNLYNLMYEGDISPANINIWRQNMPRKEIRLIEETCWFVMKRLGYSRFTN
;
A
#
# COMPACT_ATOMS: atom_id res chain seq x y z
N MET A 1 31.76 29.06 -7.97
CA MET A 1 31.86 29.91 -6.76
C MET A 1 32.94 30.96 -6.91
N MET A 2 34.19 30.59 -7.22
CA MET A 2 35.31 31.54 -7.31
C MET A 2 35.13 32.66 -8.35
N SER A 3 34.41 32.42 -9.45
CA SER A 3 34.13 33.46 -10.45
C SER A 3 33.14 34.53 -9.99
N ASN A 4 32.43 34.32 -8.88
CA ASN A 4 31.50 35.28 -8.28
C ASN A 4 31.53 35.16 -6.75
N VAL A 5 32.67 35.49 -6.15
CA VAL A 5 32.90 35.40 -4.70
C VAL A 5 31.82 36.10 -3.86
N PRO A 6 31.38 37.35 -4.19
CA PRO A 6 30.40 38.06 -3.36
C PRO A 6 29.06 37.35 -3.22
N LEU A 7 28.67 36.55 -4.22
CA LEU A 7 27.40 35.81 -4.19
C LEU A 7 27.44 34.57 -3.29
N TYR A 8 28.60 33.92 -3.15
CA TYR A 8 28.70 32.60 -2.51
C TYR A 8 29.39 32.61 -1.15
N MET A 9 30.24 33.60 -0.87
CA MET A 9 30.90 33.72 0.42
C MET A 9 29.90 34.21 1.47
N PRO A 10 29.77 33.57 2.65
CA PRO A 10 28.95 34.08 3.75
C PRO A 10 29.31 35.54 4.06
N PRO A 11 28.35 36.44 4.31
CA PRO A 11 28.62 37.86 4.47
C PRO A 11 29.52 38.15 5.68
N VAL A 12 30.17 39.31 5.75
CA VAL A 12 31.03 39.61 6.91
C VAL A 12 30.19 39.83 8.17
N LYS A 13 29.02 40.45 8.01
CA LYS A 13 28.10 40.76 9.10
C LYS A 13 27.13 39.62 9.33
N HIS A 14 26.93 39.26 10.60
CA HIS A 14 25.98 38.21 10.99
C HIS A 14 24.54 38.58 10.66
N GLU A 15 24.18 39.86 10.79
CA GLU A 15 22.84 40.36 10.48
C GLU A 15 22.47 40.15 9.01
N GLU A 16 23.45 40.26 8.10
CA GLU A 16 23.25 39.98 6.68
C GLU A 16 23.07 38.47 6.43
N PHE A 17 23.81 37.63 7.18
CA PHE A 17 23.72 36.17 7.09
C PHE A 17 22.34 35.64 7.53
N THR A 18 21.74 36.23 8.56
CA THR A 18 20.46 35.79 9.15
C THR A 18 19.22 36.47 8.55
N SER A 19 19.41 37.51 7.72
CA SER A 19 18.33 38.32 7.14
C SER A 19 17.40 37.57 6.17
N LYS A 20 17.89 36.48 5.56
CA LYS A 20 17.18 35.68 4.55
C LYS A 20 17.41 34.20 4.81
N TRP A 21 16.60 33.36 4.17
CA TRP A 21 16.80 31.91 4.17
C TRP A 21 18.21 31.56 3.68
N ASN A 22 19.03 30.98 4.55
CA ASN A 22 20.49 30.95 4.40
C ASN A 22 21.07 29.54 4.16
N GLU A 23 20.22 28.57 3.80
CA GLU A 23 20.63 27.17 3.55
C GLU A 23 21.75 27.04 2.50
N ILE A 24 21.88 28.02 1.59
CA ILE A 24 22.90 28.06 0.54
C ILE A 24 24.32 27.89 1.10
N TYR A 25 24.59 28.41 2.30
CA TYR A 25 25.92 28.38 2.87
C TYR A 25 26.29 26.98 3.36
N GLY A 26 25.39 26.32 4.09
CA GLY A 26 25.56 24.92 4.47
C GLY A 26 25.59 23.98 3.27
N ASN A 27 24.69 24.18 2.31
CA ASN A 27 24.56 23.34 1.12
C ASN A 27 25.80 23.32 0.22
N ASN A 28 26.48 24.46 0.10
CA ASN A 28 27.63 24.61 -0.78
C ASN A 28 28.95 24.13 -0.16
N LEU A 29 29.00 23.93 1.17
CA LEU A 29 30.21 23.53 1.88
C LEU A 29 30.68 22.11 1.52
N PRO A 30 29.86 21.05 1.61
CA PRO A 30 30.29 19.69 1.30
C PRO A 30 30.85 19.49 -0.12
N PRO A 31 30.19 19.95 -1.21
CA PRO A 31 30.77 19.78 -2.55
C PRO A 31 32.05 20.60 -2.74
N LEU A 32 32.18 21.78 -2.12
CA LEU A 32 33.41 22.56 -2.15
C LEU A 32 34.55 21.88 -1.38
N ALA A 33 34.26 21.31 -0.21
CA ALA A 33 35.23 20.55 0.58
C ALA A 33 35.67 19.29 -0.15
N LEU A 34 34.75 18.54 -0.77
CA LEU A 34 35.09 17.38 -1.59
C LEU A 34 35.97 17.77 -2.77
N TYR A 35 35.68 18.90 -3.44
CA TYR A 35 36.54 19.42 -4.51
C TYR A 35 37.97 19.70 -4.00
N CYS A 36 38.12 20.36 -2.85
CA CYS A 36 39.44 20.64 -2.26
C CYS A 36 40.17 19.35 -1.85
N LEU A 37 39.45 18.33 -1.38
CA LEU A 37 40.01 17.02 -1.04
C LEU A 37 40.52 16.27 -2.29
N VAL A 38 39.78 16.33 -3.40
CA VAL A 38 40.15 15.66 -4.66
C VAL A 38 41.18 16.45 -5.47
N CYS A 39 41.19 17.78 -5.33
CA CYS A 39 42.11 18.70 -6.02
C CYS A 39 42.96 19.52 -5.02
N PRO A 40 43.81 18.88 -4.19
CA PRO A 40 44.55 19.57 -3.12
C PRO A 40 45.55 20.63 -3.63
N GLN A 41 45.92 20.59 -4.91
CA GLN A 41 46.80 21.56 -5.56
C GLN A 41 46.13 22.92 -5.80
N ASP A 42 44.79 23.00 -5.80
CA ASP A 42 44.05 24.25 -5.97
C ASP A 42 44.01 25.02 -4.65
N THR A 43 45.14 25.64 -4.31
CA THR A 43 45.29 26.39 -3.05
C THR A 43 44.34 27.58 -2.96
N ALA A 44 43.93 28.16 -4.10
CA ALA A 44 42.95 29.25 -4.13
C ALA A 44 41.57 28.79 -3.66
N ALA A 45 41.11 27.62 -4.13
CA ALA A 45 39.86 27.01 -3.66
C ALA A 45 39.93 26.64 -2.18
N LEU A 46 41.06 26.09 -1.72
CA LEU A 46 41.27 25.78 -0.31
C LEU A 46 41.20 27.04 0.57
N GLN A 47 41.89 28.12 0.19
CA GLN A 47 41.84 29.39 0.93
C GLN A 47 40.42 30.00 0.94
N PHE A 48 39.68 29.87 -0.16
CA PHE A 48 38.28 30.28 -0.22
C PHE A 48 37.42 29.46 0.77
N LEU A 49 37.61 28.13 0.81
CA LEU A 49 36.90 27.24 1.74
C LEU A 49 37.23 27.56 3.21
N LEU A 50 38.50 27.73 3.55
CA LEU A 50 38.92 28.08 4.91
C LEU A 50 38.30 29.40 5.36
N LYS A 51 38.34 30.43 4.50
CA LYS A 51 37.69 31.72 4.79
C LYS A 51 36.18 31.59 4.95
N PHE A 52 35.54 30.73 4.17
CA PHE A 52 34.11 30.44 4.26
C PHE A 52 33.77 29.83 5.63
N MET A 53 34.50 28.79 6.03
CA MET A 53 34.31 28.10 7.30
C MET A 53 34.67 29.00 8.49
N ASP A 54 35.73 29.81 8.39
CA ASP A 54 36.11 30.79 9.42
C ASP A 54 34.95 31.76 9.72
N ARG A 55 34.30 32.32 8.68
CA ARG A 55 33.13 33.21 8.84
C ARG A 55 31.97 32.51 9.54
N MET A 56 31.63 31.29 9.10
CA MET A 56 30.53 30.54 9.70
C MET A 56 30.81 30.14 11.16
N ALA A 57 32.07 29.85 11.49
CA ALA A 57 32.49 29.54 12.86
C ALA A 57 32.45 30.76 13.79
N ASP A 58 32.66 31.97 13.26
CA ASP A 58 32.64 33.24 14.01
C ASP A 58 31.24 33.77 14.31
N TYR A 59 30.23 33.34 13.56
CA TYR A 59 28.85 33.77 13.85
C TYR A 59 28.35 33.25 15.20
N PRO A 60 27.58 34.05 15.96
CA PRO A 60 26.97 33.61 17.22
C PRO A 60 26.09 32.36 17.01
N ASP A 61 25.19 32.42 16.05
CA ASP A 61 24.24 31.37 15.70
C ASP A 61 24.05 31.29 14.17
N TRP A 62 23.34 30.26 13.70
CA TRP A 62 23.01 30.10 12.28
C TRP A 62 21.52 30.28 11.98
N GLN A 63 20.74 30.78 12.95
CA GLN A 63 19.29 30.89 12.86
C GLN A 63 18.88 32.02 11.90
N VAL A 64 17.80 31.83 11.15
CA VAL A 64 17.22 32.91 10.33
C VAL A 64 16.30 33.76 11.21
N THR A 65 16.55 35.07 11.27
CA THR A 65 15.89 35.98 12.22
C THR A 65 14.38 36.09 12.00
N ASN A 66 13.91 36.00 10.76
CA ASN A 66 12.48 36.13 10.43
C ASN A 66 11.67 34.85 10.68
N THR A 67 12.34 33.73 10.98
CA THR A 67 11.70 32.43 11.24
C THR A 67 12.36 31.74 12.44
N PRO A 68 12.29 32.32 13.66
CA PRO A 68 13.08 31.89 14.81
C PRO A 68 12.69 30.50 15.38
N ASN A 69 11.54 29.97 14.97
CA ASN A 69 11.05 28.64 15.39
C ASN A 69 11.24 27.57 14.30
N ASP A 70 12.03 27.87 13.27
CA ASP A 70 12.36 26.93 12.19
C ASP A 70 13.87 26.65 12.19
N GLU A 71 14.24 25.47 12.66
CA GLU A 71 15.64 25.06 12.81
C GLU A 71 16.24 24.44 11.54
N VAL A 72 15.48 24.31 10.45
CA VAL A 72 16.00 23.75 9.19
C VAL A 72 17.24 24.49 8.65
N PRO A 73 17.32 25.84 8.68
CA PRO A 73 18.53 26.55 8.25
C PRO A 73 19.77 26.21 9.10
N ILE A 74 19.58 25.99 10.40
CA ILE A 74 20.64 25.53 11.31
C ILE A 74 21.07 24.12 10.91
N ALA A 75 20.12 23.21 10.68
CA ALA A 75 20.42 21.83 10.28
C ALA A 75 21.23 21.77 8.97
N HIS A 76 20.87 22.57 7.97
CA HIS A 76 21.63 22.70 6.73
C HIS A 76 23.06 23.19 6.96
N SER A 77 23.22 24.22 7.80
CA SER A 77 24.54 24.74 8.17
C SER A 77 25.36 23.72 8.94
N LEU A 78 24.77 23.00 9.90
CA LEU A 78 25.44 21.97 10.69
C LEU A 78 25.88 20.79 9.83
N THR A 79 24.98 20.22 9.01
CA THR A 79 25.33 19.14 8.08
C THR A 79 26.47 19.58 7.17
N GLY A 80 26.35 20.75 6.54
CA GLY A 80 27.37 21.26 5.62
C GLY A 80 28.74 21.46 6.28
N PHE A 81 28.74 22.11 7.44
CA PHE A 81 29.94 22.47 8.17
C PHE A 81 30.64 21.25 8.79
N ALA A 82 29.88 20.31 9.37
CA ALA A 82 30.42 19.09 9.94
C ALA A 82 31.02 18.17 8.87
N THR A 83 30.37 18.03 7.70
CA THR A 83 30.93 17.27 6.57
C THR A 83 32.19 17.93 6.01
N ALA A 84 32.22 19.26 5.87
CA ALA A 84 33.42 19.96 5.41
C ALA A 84 34.58 19.84 6.41
N TYR A 85 34.28 19.89 7.72
CA TYR A 85 35.27 19.64 8.77
C TYR A 85 35.87 18.24 8.68
N ASP A 86 35.03 17.20 8.51
CA ASP A 86 35.48 15.81 8.36
C ASP A 86 36.39 15.65 7.11
N PHE A 87 35.94 16.14 5.96
CA PHE A 87 36.71 16.03 4.71
C PHE A 87 38.05 16.77 4.77
N MET A 88 38.10 17.93 5.43
CA MET A 88 39.29 18.78 5.47
C MET A 88 40.15 18.59 6.70
N TYR A 89 39.77 17.71 7.65
CA TYR A 89 40.37 17.63 8.99
C TYR A 89 41.91 17.60 8.96
N SER A 90 42.49 16.78 8.08
CA SER A 90 43.95 16.63 7.91
C SER A 90 44.65 17.91 7.42
N SER A 91 43.94 18.78 6.71
CA SER A 91 44.46 20.04 6.13
C SER A 91 44.24 21.26 7.03
N LEU A 92 43.49 21.12 8.12
CA LEU A 92 43.24 22.20 9.08
C LEU A 92 44.41 22.33 10.08
N ASP A 93 44.75 23.57 10.44
CA ASP A 93 45.59 23.86 11.59
C ASP A 93 44.87 23.56 12.92
N GLU A 94 45.64 23.43 14.00
CA GLU A 94 45.13 23.07 15.33
C GLU A 94 44.07 24.06 15.84
N GLN A 95 44.30 25.36 15.64
CA GLN A 95 43.37 26.41 16.07
C GLN A 95 42.01 26.27 15.38
N ARG A 96 41.99 26.02 14.06
CA ARG A 96 40.76 25.78 13.30
C ARG A 96 40.09 24.47 13.70
N ARG A 97 40.85 23.40 13.93
CA ARG A 97 40.29 22.12 14.41
C ARG A 97 39.51 22.31 15.69
N GLU A 98 40.12 22.95 16.69
CA GLU A 98 39.46 23.21 17.98
C GLU A 98 38.25 24.14 17.84
N LYS A 99 38.39 25.26 17.12
CA LYS A 99 37.33 26.25 16.91
C LYS A 99 36.12 25.63 16.21
N TYR A 100 36.34 24.90 15.12
CA TYR A 100 35.28 24.30 14.32
C TYR A 100 34.60 23.16 15.08
N LEU A 101 35.35 22.31 15.76
CA LEU A 101 34.81 21.24 16.59
C LEU A 101 33.92 21.79 17.71
N LYS A 102 34.36 22.86 18.38
CA LYS A 102 33.56 23.56 19.39
C LYS A 102 32.24 24.09 18.83
N LYS A 103 32.25 24.67 17.62
CA LYS A 103 31.03 25.14 16.95
C LYS A 103 30.09 23.97 16.63
N ILE A 104 30.60 22.89 16.04
CA ILE A 104 29.81 21.67 15.73
C ILE A 104 29.15 21.13 16.99
N ARG A 105 29.92 20.97 18.08
CA ARG A 105 29.42 20.51 19.37
C ARG A 105 28.29 21.39 19.90
N SER A 106 28.51 22.70 19.94
CA SER A 106 27.53 23.66 20.46
C SER A 106 26.21 23.59 19.71
N VAL A 107 26.26 23.61 18.37
CA VAL A 107 25.05 23.61 17.52
C VAL A 107 24.35 22.25 17.56
N THR A 108 25.11 21.14 17.64
CA THR A 108 24.54 19.80 17.78
C THR A 108 23.75 19.68 19.09
N GLY A 109 24.32 20.13 20.21
CA GLY A 109 23.66 20.12 21.51
C GLY A 109 22.40 21.00 21.53
N GLU A 110 22.46 22.19 20.92
CA GLU A 110 21.30 23.07 20.81
C GLU A 110 20.15 22.44 20.02
N LEU A 111 20.43 21.88 18.84
CA LEU A 111 19.41 21.17 18.05
C LEU A 111 18.83 19.97 18.80
N TYR A 112 19.66 19.22 19.53
CA TYR A 112 19.21 18.11 20.36
C TYR A 112 18.26 18.56 21.49
N GLU A 113 18.54 19.67 22.17
CA GLU A 113 17.63 20.19 23.19
C GLU A 113 16.30 20.67 22.56
N LEU A 114 16.37 21.34 21.41
CA LEU A 114 15.17 21.77 20.68
C LEU A 114 14.32 20.59 20.21
N SER A 115 14.93 19.46 19.85
CA SER A 115 14.20 18.25 19.42
C SER A 115 13.23 17.73 20.48
N LYS A 116 13.44 18.04 21.76
CA LYS A 116 12.56 17.59 22.86
C LYS A 116 11.22 18.35 22.92
N HIS A 117 11.17 19.54 22.32
CA HIS A 117 10.04 20.46 22.47
C HIS A 117 9.42 20.92 21.13
N ARG A 118 10.10 20.70 20.00
CA ARG A 118 9.64 21.09 18.66
C ARG A 118 8.76 20.02 18.02
N GLY A 119 7.89 20.45 17.10
CA GLY A 119 7.00 19.58 16.33
C GLY A 119 7.75 18.51 15.53
N TRP A 120 8.85 18.89 14.86
CA TRP A 120 9.71 17.96 14.11
C TRP A 120 10.39 16.91 15.02
N GLY A 121 10.41 17.11 16.34
CA GLY A 121 10.85 16.11 17.32
C GLY A 121 9.83 15.01 17.63
N ARG A 122 8.64 15.06 17.01
CA ARG A 122 7.58 14.05 17.18
C ARG A 122 6.78 13.75 15.90
N GLN A 123 6.90 14.58 14.87
CA GLN A 123 6.22 14.44 13.58
C GLN A 123 7.05 13.58 12.63
N PHE A 124 6.74 12.30 12.53
CA PHE A 124 7.45 11.36 11.67
C PHE A 124 7.15 11.60 10.19
N LEU A 125 8.06 11.12 9.33
CA LEU A 125 8.00 11.18 7.85
C LEU A 125 8.10 12.58 7.24
N GLN A 126 7.88 13.62 8.02
CA GLN A 126 7.94 15.00 7.58
C GLN A 126 9.39 15.47 7.31
N ASN A 127 9.56 16.32 6.30
CA ASN A 127 10.87 16.76 5.83
C ASN A 127 11.75 17.47 6.88
N HIS A 128 11.19 18.28 7.80
CA HIS A 128 11.98 18.92 8.87
C HIS A 128 12.52 17.87 9.86
N GLN A 129 11.72 16.87 10.23
CA GLN A 129 12.13 15.80 11.14
C GLN A 129 13.35 15.04 10.58
N ALA A 130 13.26 14.54 9.35
CA ALA A 130 14.35 13.81 8.72
C ALA A 130 15.62 14.69 8.58
N THR A 131 15.47 15.97 8.24
CA THR A 131 16.59 16.91 8.05
C THR A 131 17.28 17.25 9.37
N ASN A 132 16.52 17.62 10.41
CA ASN A 132 17.08 18.08 11.67
C ASN A 132 17.70 16.94 12.47
N ILE A 133 17.04 15.78 12.53
CA ILE A 133 17.57 14.60 13.23
C ILE A 133 18.85 14.09 12.56
N LEU A 134 18.91 14.10 11.23
CA LEU A 134 20.14 13.72 10.53
C LEU A 134 21.29 14.70 10.80
N ALA A 135 21.02 16.01 10.87
CA ALA A 135 22.04 17.00 11.20
C ALA A 135 22.63 16.76 12.60
N ILE A 136 21.77 16.45 13.59
CA ILE A 136 22.20 16.05 14.93
C ILE A 136 23.07 14.79 14.87
N LEU A 137 22.66 13.77 14.10
CA LEU A 137 23.43 12.53 13.97
C LEU A 137 24.82 12.77 13.38
N ILE A 138 24.91 13.56 12.30
CA ILE A 138 26.20 13.88 11.65
C ILE A 138 27.11 14.62 12.62
N GLY A 139 26.60 15.66 13.30
CA GLY A 139 27.35 16.41 14.30
C GLY A 139 27.82 15.50 15.45
N ALA A 140 26.95 14.63 15.95
CA ALA A 140 27.24 13.69 17.02
C ALA A 140 28.28 12.63 16.62
N ILE A 141 28.26 12.14 15.38
CA ILE A 141 29.31 11.27 14.85
C ILE A 141 30.66 12.00 14.88
N VAL A 142 30.73 13.20 14.32
CA VAL A 142 31.97 14.00 14.28
C VAL A 142 32.52 14.27 15.68
N VAL A 143 31.72 14.82 16.61
CA VAL A 143 32.22 15.14 17.96
C VAL A 143 32.57 13.89 18.77
N GLY A 144 31.87 12.78 18.53
CA GLY A 144 32.15 11.53 19.21
C GLY A 144 33.43 10.82 18.73
N MET A 145 33.97 11.20 17.56
CA MET A 145 35.32 10.80 17.14
C MET A 145 36.42 11.56 17.89
N HIS A 146 36.04 12.57 18.68
CA HIS A 146 36.91 13.39 19.51
C HIS A 146 36.53 13.31 21.01
N ASP A 147 36.04 12.13 21.42
CA ASP A 147 35.76 11.77 22.82
C ASP A 147 34.78 12.69 23.57
N ASP A 148 33.85 13.35 22.86
CA ASP A 148 32.81 14.13 23.51
C ASP A 148 31.85 13.24 24.33
N PRO A 149 31.64 13.54 25.63
CA PRO A 149 30.89 12.67 26.54
C PRO A 149 29.37 12.66 26.28
N GLU A 150 28.81 13.68 25.62
CA GLU A 150 27.38 13.78 25.32
C GLU A 150 27.04 13.19 23.95
N SER A 151 28.04 12.96 23.09
CA SER A 151 27.84 12.43 21.74
C SER A 151 27.05 11.11 21.69
N MET A 152 27.20 10.24 22.69
CA MET A 152 26.54 8.94 22.72
C MET A 152 25.01 9.06 22.84
N ILE A 153 24.51 9.96 23.69
CA ILE A 153 23.06 10.14 23.84
C ILE A 153 22.45 10.76 22.57
N TRP A 154 23.16 11.69 21.93
CA TRP A 154 22.72 12.31 20.66
C TRP A 154 22.65 11.28 19.53
N LYS A 155 23.67 10.40 19.40
CA LYS A 155 23.66 9.28 18.44
C LYS A 155 22.45 8.36 18.68
N GLN A 156 22.27 7.92 19.92
CA GLN A 156 21.23 6.94 20.26
C GLN A 156 19.81 7.49 20.01
N VAL A 157 19.56 8.74 20.41
CA VAL A 157 18.25 9.38 20.17
C VAL A 157 18.01 9.55 18.68
N SER A 158 19.00 10.05 17.93
CA SER A 158 18.85 10.26 16.48
C SER A 158 18.59 8.95 15.74
N VAL A 159 19.34 7.89 16.05
CA VAL A 159 19.11 6.55 15.48
C VAL A 159 17.71 6.04 15.86
N ASN A 160 17.24 6.22 17.10
CA ASN A 160 15.88 5.80 17.50
C ASN A 160 14.78 6.48 16.66
N TYR A 161 14.89 7.79 16.46
CA TYR A 161 13.92 8.55 15.64
C TYR A 161 13.94 8.11 14.18
N MET A 162 15.13 7.93 13.61
CA MET A 162 15.26 7.52 12.22
C MET A 162 14.83 6.06 12.02
N GLU A 163 15.11 5.15 12.94
CA GLU A 163 14.59 3.77 12.86
C GLU A 163 13.06 3.70 12.97
N LYS A 164 12.42 4.53 13.80
CA LYS A 164 10.96 4.67 13.79
C LYS A 164 10.44 5.20 12.46
N THR A 165 11.18 6.13 11.85
CA THR A 165 10.87 6.67 10.52
C THR A 165 10.99 5.57 9.46
N MET A 166 12.07 4.77 9.46
CA MET A 166 12.25 3.62 8.58
C MET A 166 11.16 2.55 8.79
N PHE A 167 10.76 2.31 10.03
CA PHE A 167 9.66 1.42 10.37
C PHE A 167 8.33 1.88 9.76
N LEU A 168 8.00 3.17 9.87
CA LEU A 168 6.80 3.74 9.27
C LEU A 168 6.88 3.73 7.74
N LEU A 169 8.03 4.09 7.15
CA LEU A 169 8.24 3.99 5.70
C LEU A 169 8.03 2.57 5.20
N ASN A 170 8.34 1.53 5.98
CA ASN A 170 8.10 0.16 5.57
C ASN A 170 6.62 -0.17 5.29
N HIS A 171 5.68 0.65 5.80
CA HIS A 171 4.25 0.53 5.52
C HIS A 171 3.84 1.15 4.18
N ILE A 172 4.68 2.04 3.63
CA ILE A 172 4.46 2.72 2.36
C ILE A 172 5.05 1.87 1.24
N VAL A 173 4.28 0.89 0.79
CA VAL A 173 4.73 -0.15 -0.14
C VAL A 173 4.87 0.30 -1.59
N ASP A 174 4.29 1.45 -1.96
CA ASP A 174 4.41 2.02 -3.31
C ASP A 174 5.60 2.99 -3.47
N GLY A 175 6.39 3.19 -2.41
CA GLY A 175 7.60 4.03 -2.44
C GLY A 175 7.33 5.53 -2.47
N SER A 176 6.07 5.95 -2.34
CA SER A 176 5.68 7.37 -2.36
C SER A 176 6.02 8.12 -1.08
N LEU A 177 5.88 9.45 -1.12
CA LEU A 177 5.82 10.33 0.04
C LEU A 177 4.66 11.31 -0.17
N ASP A 178 3.88 11.57 0.88
CA ASP A 178 2.64 12.35 0.84
C ASP A 178 2.86 13.83 0.51
N GLU A 179 3.99 14.40 0.95
CA GLU A 179 4.39 15.80 0.67
C GLU A 179 4.74 16.08 -0.81
N GLY A 180 4.56 15.10 -1.70
CA GLY A 180 4.81 15.25 -3.14
C GLY A 180 6.27 15.09 -3.55
N VAL A 181 6.56 15.22 -4.84
CA VAL A 181 7.87 14.82 -5.40
C VAL A 181 8.99 15.79 -4.99
N ALA A 182 8.70 17.08 -4.90
CA ALA A 182 9.67 18.08 -4.53
C ALA A 182 10.11 17.94 -3.06
N TYR A 183 9.18 17.98 -2.10
CA TYR A 183 9.50 17.71 -0.69
C TYR A 183 9.92 16.25 -0.45
N GLY A 184 9.38 15.31 -1.22
CA GLY A 184 9.84 13.93 -1.20
C GLY A 184 11.34 13.81 -1.52
N SER A 185 11.85 14.58 -2.50
CA SER A 185 13.30 14.65 -2.76
C SER A 185 14.11 15.20 -1.58
N TYR A 186 13.51 16.10 -0.79
CA TYR A 186 14.09 16.67 0.43
C TYR A 186 14.19 15.61 1.53
N THR A 187 13.09 14.92 1.83
CA THR A 187 13.06 13.84 2.81
C THR A 187 14.01 12.70 2.40
N SER A 188 13.97 12.27 1.13
CA SER A 188 14.81 11.19 0.61
C SER A 188 16.31 11.51 0.62
N LYS A 189 16.70 12.79 0.48
CA LYS A 189 18.10 13.21 0.69
C LYS A 189 18.57 12.80 2.10
N SER A 190 17.77 13.10 3.12
CA SER A 190 18.14 12.80 4.50
C SER A 190 18.03 11.30 4.82
N ILE A 191 17.01 10.62 4.32
CA ILE A 191 16.84 9.17 4.52
C ILE A 191 17.98 8.37 3.90
N THR A 192 18.38 8.67 2.66
CA THR A 192 19.49 7.95 2.01
C THR A 192 20.83 8.15 2.72
N GLN A 193 21.10 9.35 3.23
CA GLN A 193 22.27 9.62 4.07
C GLN A 193 22.20 8.84 5.38
N TYR A 194 21.04 8.82 6.04
CA TYR A 194 20.85 8.04 7.26
C TYR A 194 21.11 6.55 7.03
N VAL A 195 20.52 5.94 6.00
CA VAL A 195 20.71 4.51 5.70
C VAL A 195 22.19 4.19 5.49
N PHE A 196 22.92 5.04 4.74
CA PHE A 196 24.35 4.88 4.54
C PHE A 196 25.15 4.97 5.84
N LEU A 197 24.93 6.03 6.63
CA LEU A 197 25.65 6.27 7.88
C LEU A 197 25.32 5.23 8.94
N ALA A 198 24.07 4.79 9.03
CA ALA A 198 23.61 3.80 9.97
C ALA A 198 24.27 2.44 9.74
N GLN A 199 24.35 2.02 8.47
CA GLN A 199 25.10 0.82 8.11
C GLN A 199 26.59 0.97 8.42
N ARG A 200 27.20 2.10 8.02
CA ARG A 200 28.65 2.33 8.16
C ARG A 200 29.12 2.43 9.60
N HIS A 201 28.39 3.15 10.45
CA HIS A 201 28.85 3.50 11.81
C HIS A 201 28.21 2.66 12.90
N PHE A 202 27.04 2.06 12.66
CA PHE A 202 26.29 1.31 13.69
C PHE A 202 25.91 -0.12 13.25
N ASN A 203 26.27 -0.54 12.03
CA ASN A 203 25.89 -1.84 11.46
C ASN A 203 24.38 -2.09 11.45
N VAL A 204 23.60 -1.02 11.21
CA VAL A 204 22.14 -1.09 11.07
C VAL A 204 21.78 -1.10 9.58
N ASP A 205 21.37 -2.26 9.07
CA ASP A 205 21.02 -2.45 7.66
C ASP A 205 19.53 -2.19 7.40
N ASN A 206 19.26 -1.15 6.62
CA ASN A 206 17.91 -0.79 6.17
C ASN A 206 17.67 -1.08 4.68
N THR A 207 18.63 -1.63 3.93
CA THR A 207 18.54 -1.81 2.47
C THR A 207 17.38 -2.69 2.01
N GLN A 208 16.84 -3.52 2.90
CA GLN A 208 15.73 -4.42 2.64
C GLN A 208 14.35 -3.77 2.85
N ASN A 209 14.30 -2.50 3.28
CA ASN A 209 13.04 -1.78 3.52
C ASN A 209 12.18 -1.71 2.26
N ASN A 210 10.88 -1.96 2.40
CA ASN A 210 9.94 -2.02 1.27
C ASN A 210 9.89 -0.71 0.50
N TRP A 211 9.87 0.42 1.20
CA TRP A 211 9.84 1.74 0.58
C TRP A 211 11.09 1.99 -0.25
N LEU A 212 12.31 1.68 0.26
CA LEU A 212 13.54 1.88 -0.51
C LEU A 212 13.55 1.09 -1.83
N ARG A 213 13.02 -0.14 -1.82
CA ARG A 213 12.96 -1.00 -3.01
C ARG A 213 12.01 -0.48 -4.08
N THR A 214 10.98 0.26 -3.70
CA THR A 214 9.97 0.80 -4.63
C THR A 214 10.15 2.29 -4.92
N HIS A 215 10.93 3.02 -4.11
CA HIS A 215 11.10 4.47 -4.20
C HIS A 215 11.66 4.97 -5.54
N PHE A 216 12.37 4.14 -6.30
CA PHE A 216 12.75 4.47 -7.68
C PHE A 216 11.54 4.85 -8.54
N TRP A 217 10.41 4.15 -8.38
CA TRP A 217 9.20 4.43 -9.13
C TRP A 217 8.58 5.77 -8.78
N PHE A 218 8.76 6.26 -7.56
CA PHE A 218 8.32 7.60 -7.18
C PHE A 218 9.00 8.69 -8.02
N PHE A 219 10.30 8.57 -8.31
CA PHE A 219 10.98 9.50 -9.21
C PHE A 219 10.71 9.24 -10.69
N TYR A 220 10.64 7.98 -11.13
CA TYR A 220 10.45 7.63 -12.54
C TYR A 220 9.00 7.87 -13.00
N ALA A 221 8.02 7.38 -12.25
CA ALA A 221 6.62 7.36 -12.67
C ALA A 221 5.88 8.68 -12.43
N THR A 222 6.54 9.69 -11.85
CA THR A 222 6.00 11.06 -11.70
C THR A 222 6.65 12.06 -12.68
N LEU A 223 7.54 11.58 -13.54
CA LEU A 223 8.29 12.41 -14.48
C LEU A 223 7.52 12.62 -15.77
N LEU A 224 7.33 13.88 -16.17
CA LEU A 224 6.71 14.23 -17.44
C LEU A 224 7.66 13.94 -18.63
N PRO A 225 7.12 13.83 -19.85
CA PRO A 225 7.92 13.65 -21.05
C PRO A 225 9.04 14.68 -21.17
N GLY A 226 10.27 14.22 -21.46
CA GLY A 226 11.44 15.09 -21.59
C GLY A 226 12.33 15.21 -20.35
N PHE A 227 12.00 14.54 -19.25
CA PHE A 227 12.87 14.40 -18.06
C PHE A 227 13.20 15.71 -17.32
N GLN A 228 12.36 16.73 -17.44
CA GLN A 228 12.60 18.06 -16.84
C GLN A 228 11.63 18.44 -15.71
N ARG A 229 10.38 17.98 -15.80
CA ARG A 229 9.27 18.36 -14.91
C ARG A 229 8.69 17.13 -14.22
N THR A 230 8.25 17.31 -12.99
CA THR A 230 7.49 16.29 -12.25
C THR A 230 6.01 16.67 -12.21
N VAL A 231 5.17 15.76 -11.70
CA VAL A 231 3.71 15.91 -11.64
C VAL A 231 3.23 17.17 -10.90
N GLY A 232 4.02 17.73 -9.97
CA GLY A 232 3.72 19.00 -9.31
C GLY A 232 2.64 18.97 -8.22
N ILE A 233 2.20 17.78 -7.78
CA ILE A 233 1.23 17.60 -6.68
C ILE A 233 1.83 18.07 -5.35
N ALA A 234 0.97 18.65 -4.50
CA ALA A 234 1.31 19.25 -3.21
C ALA A 234 2.24 20.48 -3.35
N ASP A 235 2.77 21.00 -2.24
CA ASP A 235 3.73 22.09 -2.29
C ASP A 235 4.98 21.68 -3.07
N SER A 236 5.12 22.19 -4.29
CA SER A 236 6.16 21.75 -5.21
C SER A 236 6.83 22.91 -5.93
N ASN A 237 8.06 22.70 -6.40
CA ASN A 237 8.58 23.45 -7.55
C ASN A 237 8.23 22.67 -8.84
N TYR A 238 8.80 23.06 -9.98
CA TYR A 238 8.55 22.34 -11.24
C TYR A 238 9.07 20.89 -11.27
N ASN A 239 9.94 20.48 -10.34
CA ASN A 239 10.63 19.20 -10.39
C ASN A 239 11.00 18.61 -9.00
N TRP A 240 12.19 18.92 -8.50
CA TRP A 240 12.76 18.44 -7.24
C TRP A 240 13.45 19.57 -6.49
N PHE A 241 13.41 19.58 -5.16
CA PHE A 241 14.23 20.50 -4.38
C PHE A 241 15.70 20.06 -4.33
N TYR A 242 15.98 18.77 -4.15
CA TYR A 242 17.35 18.26 -4.01
C TYR A 242 17.61 17.03 -4.88
N GLY A 243 18.75 17.02 -5.58
CA GLY A 243 19.09 15.96 -6.55
C GLY A 243 18.13 15.98 -7.76
N PRO A 244 17.50 14.84 -8.12
CA PRO A 244 17.43 13.56 -7.39
C PRO A 244 18.54 12.57 -7.78
N GLU A 245 19.54 12.98 -8.57
CA GLU A 245 20.60 12.09 -9.07
C GLU A 245 21.31 11.37 -7.93
N SER A 246 21.61 12.06 -6.84
CA SER A 246 22.24 11.46 -5.65
C SER A 246 21.41 10.34 -5.05
N GLN A 247 20.10 10.52 -4.93
CA GLN A 247 19.18 9.51 -4.39
C GLN A 247 19.06 8.34 -5.37
N LEU A 248 19.05 8.59 -6.68
CA LEU A 248 18.95 7.57 -7.72
C LEU A 248 20.19 6.67 -7.77
N VAL A 249 21.40 7.24 -7.74
CA VAL A 249 22.63 6.45 -7.72
C VAL A 249 22.79 5.69 -6.39
N PHE A 250 22.32 6.26 -5.27
CA PHE A 250 22.24 5.53 -4.00
C PHE A 250 21.35 4.30 -4.11
N LEU A 251 20.13 4.46 -4.63
CA LEU A 251 19.20 3.35 -4.81
C LEU A 251 19.80 2.27 -5.71
N ASP A 252 20.51 2.65 -6.78
CA ASP A 252 21.14 1.67 -7.65
C ASP A 252 22.28 0.91 -6.96
N THR A 253 23.20 1.63 -6.33
CA THR A 253 24.38 1.03 -5.67
C THR A 253 24.01 0.12 -4.50
N PHE A 254 23.07 0.55 -3.66
CA PHE A 254 22.78 -0.12 -2.38
C PHE A 254 21.50 -0.95 -2.35
N VAL A 255 20.58 -0.76 -3.30
CA VAL A 255 19.24 -1.41 -3.26
C VAL A 255 18.93 -2.22 -4.51
N LEU A 256 18.88 -1.58 -5.69
CA LEU A 256 18.40 -2.18 -6.94
C LEU A 256 19.46 -3.01 -7.66
N ARG A 257 20.70 -2.50 -7.68
CA ARG A 257 21.89 -3.13 -8.27
C ARG A 257 21.69 -3.60 -9.71
N ASN A 258 21.04 -2.77 -10.53
CA ASN A 258 20.65 -3.16 -11.88
C ASN A 258 20.89 -2.07 -12.94
N GLY A 259 21.47 -0.92 -12.60
CA GLY A 259 21.80 0.13 -13.58
C GLY A 259 20.65 1.09 -13.93
N THR A 260 19.44 0.86 -13.41
CA THR A 260 18.27 1.71 -13.73
C THR A 260 18.29 3.06 -13.03
N GLY A 261 18.81 3.13 -11.80
CA GLY A 261 18.99 4.38 -11.07
C GLY A 261 20.05 5.25 -11.73
N ASN A 262 21.20 4.66 -12.09
CA ASN A 262 22.28 5.31 -12.84
C ASN A 262 21.78 5.86 -14.18
N TRP A 263 20.98 5.09 -14.91
CA TRP A 263 20.39 5.54 -16.17
C TRP A 263 19.46 6.74 -15.99
N LEU A 264 18.56 6.72 -15.02
CA LEU A 264 17.62 7.82 -14.81
C LEU A 264 18.34 9.08 -14.34
N ALA A 265 19.33 8.95 -13.46
CA ALA A 265 20.19 10.06 -13.05
C ALA A 265 20.89 10.72 -14.26
N GLN A 266 21.39 9.92 -15.20
CA GLN A 266 21.96 10.42 -16.45
C GLN A 266 20.94 11.12 -17.35
N GLN A 267 19.73 10.59 -17.48
CA GLN A 267 18.67 11.26 -18.27
C GLN A 267 18.30 12.61 -17.67
N ILE A 268 18.09 12.68 -16.36
CA ILE A 268 17.75 13.94 -15.67
C ILE A 268 18.89 14.93 -15.82
N ARG A 269 20.14 14.53 -15.54
CA ARG A 269 21.31 15.41 -15.68
C ARG A 269 21.48 15.94 -17.11
N LYS A 270 21.25 15.09 -18.12
CA LYS A 270 21.33 15.45 -19.54
C LYS A 270 20.29 16.51 -19.93
N HIS A 271 19.07 16.41 -19.40
CA HIS A 271 17.96 17.28 -19.79
C HIS A 271 17.72 18.43 -18.82
N ARG A 272 18.45 18.51 -17.70
CA ARG A 272 18.31 19.53 -16.65
C ARG A 272 18.24 20.95 -17.25
N PRO A 273 17.20 21.74 -16.94
CA PRO A 273 17.04 23.10 -17.45
C PRO A 273 18.23 23.99 -17.05
N LYS A 274 18.75 24.79 -17.99
CA LYS A 274 19.87 25.70 -17.76
C LYS A 274 19.43 27.09 -17.31
N ASP A 275 18.21 27.47 -17.68
CA ASP A 275 17.63 28.80 -17.51
C ASP A 275 16.09 28.68 -17.42
N GLY A 276 15.44 29.79 -17.02
CA GLY A 276 14.00 29.86 -16.87
C GLY A 276 13.44 29.35 -15.52
N PRO A 277 12.12 29.31 -15.36
CA PRO A 277 11.45 29.06 -14.08
C PRO A 277 11.63 27.63 -13.55
N MET A 278 12.02 26.68 -14.40
CA MET A 278 12.34 25.30 -14.02
C MET A 278 13.79 25.10 -13.55
N SER A 279 14.64 26.13 -13.66
CA SER A 279 16.01 26.04 -13.20
C SER A 279 16.08 25.86 -11.69
N HIS A 280 17.03 25.05 -11.23
CA HIS A 280 17.17 24.80 -9.80
C HIS A 280 17.65 26.06 -9.08
N SER A 281 17.08 26.30 -7.88
CA SER A 281 17.51 27.38 -7.00
C SER A 281 19.02 27.33 -6.76
N SER A 282 19.66 28.51 -6.77
CA SER A 282 21.08 28.65 -6.47
C SER A 282 21.45 28.14 -5.08
N ALA A 283 20.47 28.09 -4.17
CA ALA A 283 20.65 27.59 -2.81
C ALA A 283 20.71 26.05 -2.73
N GLN A 284 20.12 25.33 -3.68
CA GLN A 284 19.85 23.88 -3.57
C GLN A 284 20.57 23.03 -4.63
N ARG A 285 20.88 23.61 -5.79
CA ARG A 285 21.37 22.90 -6.98
C ARG A 285 22.68 22.10 -6.81
N TRP A 286 23.48 22.39 -5.79
CA TRP A 286 24.78 21.74 -5.56
C TRP A 286 24.82 20.87 -4.30
N THR A 287 23.78 20.92 -3.47
CA THR A 287 23.76 20.32 -2.12
C THR A 287 24.16 18.85 -2.11
N THR A 288 23.73 18.07 -3.10
CA THR A 288 23.88 16.61 -3.12
C THR A 288 24.99 16.12 -4.05
N LEU A 289 25.79 17.00 -4.65
CA LEU A 289 26.84 16.58 -5.59
C LEU A 289 27.92 15.71 -4.92
N HIS A 290 28.22 15.97 -3.65
CA HIS A 290 29.21 15.20 -2.90
C HIS A 290 28.76 13.76 -2.64
N THR A 291 27.51 13.55 -2.22
CA THR A 291 26.93 12.21 -2.03
C THR A 291 26.71 11.49 -3.35
N GLU A 292 26.30 12.20 -4.40
CA GLU A 292 26.19 11.65 -5.75
C GLU A 292 27.54 11.10 -6.25
N TYR A 293 28.62 11.85 -6.06
CA TYR A 293 29.97 11.41 -6.42
C TYR A 293 30.42 10.19 -5.62
N ILE A 294 30.19 10.19 -4.31
CA ILE A 294 30.64 9.11 -3.40
C ILE A 294 29.84 7.82 -3.62
N TRP A 295 28.54 7.92 -3.89
CA TRP A 295 27.66 6.74 -3.99
C TRP A 295 27.56 6.16 -5.39
N TYR A 296 28.03 6.84 -6.43
CA TYR A 296 27.99 6.34 -7.79
C TYR A 296 28.87 5.09 -7.97
N ASP A 297 28.27 3.96 -8.36
CA ASP A 297 28.99 2.74 -8.74
C ASP A 297 29.10 2.63 -10.27
N ALA A 298 30.32 2.80 -10.77
CA ALA A 298 30.63 2.72 -12.20
C ALA A 298 30.53 1.30 -12.78
N HIS A 299 30.53 0.25 -11.95
CA HIS A 299 30.39 -1.13 -12.42
C HIS A 299 28.95 -1.47 -12.83
N LEU A 300 27.98 -0.69 -12.37
CA LEU A 300 26.57 -0.83 -12.76
C LEU A 300 26.33 -0.07 -14.08
N THR A 301 26.27 -0.83 -15.17
CA THR A 301 26.04 -0.29 -16.52
C THR A 301 24.65 0.37 -16.59
N PRO A 302 24.55 1.66 -16.95
CA PRO A 302 23.27 2.36 -17.06
C PRO A 302 22.34 1.69 -18.09
N GLN A 303 21.15 1.29 -17.65
CA GLN A 303 20.12 0.73 -18.53
C GLN A 303 18.71 1.22 -18.17
N PRO A 304 17.82 1.47 -19.16
CA PRO A 304 16.47 1.93 -18.88
C PRO A 304 15.63 0.86 -18.16
N PRO A 305 14.58 1.26 -17.42
CA PRO A 305 13.69 0.30 -16.77
C PRO A 305 12.92 -0.55 -17.80
N PRO A 306 12.44 -1.75 -17.40
CA PRO A 306 11.74 -2.65 -18.30
C PRO A 306 10.51 -2.04 -18.99
N GLY A 307 10.51 -2.05 -20.32
CA GLY A 307 9.43 -1.52 -21.14
C GLY A 307 9.41 0.02 -21.26
N PHE A 308 10.55 0.68 -21.00
CA PHE A 308 10.80 2.06 -21.40
C PHE A 308 10.41 2.33 -22.87
N GLY A 309 9.95 3.55 -23.15
CA GLY A 309 9.50 3.97 -24.48
C GLY A 309 8.05 3.58 -24.82
N LYS A 310 7.35 2.87 -23.93
CA LYS A 310 5.90 2.61 -24.05
C LYS A 310 5.16 3.31 -22.93
N ALA A 311 4.07 3.99 -23.26
CA ALA A 311 3.20 4.58 -22.25
C ALA A 311 2.60 3.46 -21.37
N LYS A 312 2.75 3.62 -20.05
CA LYS A 312 2.24 2.69 -19.04
C LYS A 312 1.55 3.48 -17.95
N MET A 313 0.53 2.86 -17.36
CA MET A 313 -0.07 3.33 -16.13
C MET A 313 0.77 2.88 -14.93
N HIS A 314 0.94 3.77 -13.97
CA HIS A 314 1.49 3.47 -12.65
C HIS A 314 0.50 3.93 -11.58
N ILE A 315 0.39 3.16 -10.49
CA ILE A 315 -0.58 3.40 -9.43
C ILE A 315 0.18 3.46 -8.10
N PHE A 316 0.22 4.64 -7.50
CA PHE A 316 0.69 4.86 -6.13
C PHE A 316 -0.50 4.67 -5.19
N SER A 317 -0.70 3.44 -4.75
CA SER A 317 -1.89 3.04 -4.01
C SER A 317 -1.93 3.50 -2.54
N ASN A 318 -0.78 3.86 -1.97
CA ASN A 318 -0.68 4.56 -0.70
C ASN A 318 -0.94 6.06 -0.89
N TRP A 319 -0.29 6.69 -1.86
CA TRP A 319 -0.45 8.13 -2.12
C TRP A 319 -1.84 8.49 -2.64
N GLY A 320 -2.49 7.56 -3.35
CA GLY A 320 -3.74 7.81 -4.06
C GLY A 320 -3.54 8.54 -5.38
N VAL A 321 -2.43 8.28 -6.08
CA VAL A 321 -2.07 8.92 -7.36
C VAL A 321 -1.95 7.88 -8.46
N VAL A 322 -2.56 8.15 -9.61
CA VAL A 322 -2.37 7.39 -10.85
C VAL A 322 -1.64 8.26 -11.85
N THR A 323 -0.64 7.70 -12.53
CA THR A 323 0.05 8.37 -13.65
C THR A 323 0.00 7.50 -14.89
N TYR A 324 0.04 8.10 -16.06
CA TYR A 324 0.12 7.43 -17.36
C TYR A 324 1.16 8.12 -18.23
N GLY A 325 2.04 7.34 -18.89
CA GLY A 325 3.01 7.87 -19.85
C GLY A 325 4.23 8.57 -19.24
N ALA A 326 4.56 8.24 -17.99
CA ALA A 326 5.70 8.81 -17.28
C ALA A 326 7.06 8.38 -17.86
N GLY A 327 8.05 9.27 -17.72
CA GLY A 327 9.44 9.00 -18.07
C GLY A 327 9.70 8.82 -19.58
N LEU A 328 8.78 9.26 -20.44
CA LEU A 328 8.94 9.17 -21.90
C LEU A 328 9.84 10.31 -22.45
N PRO A 329 10.47 10.14 -23.63
CA PRO A 329 11.08 11.26 -24.34
C PRO A 329 10.05 12.32 -24.76
N ASN A 330 10.48 13.56 -24.97
CA ASN A 330 9.61 14.63 -25.47
C ASN A 330 9.40 14.49 -27.00
N ASN A 331 8.44 13.66 -27.40
CA ASN A 331 8.10 13.39 -28.81
C ASN A 331 6.57 13.48 -29.02
N GLN A 332 6.16 13.72 -30.26
CA GLN A 332 4.75 13.67 -30.66
C GLN A 332 4.13 12.31 -30.31
N GLY A 333 2.92 12.32 -29.72
CA GLY A 333 2.22 11.12 -29.25
C GLY A 333 2.60 10.66 -27.84
N ASN A 334 3.69 11.16 -27.24
CA ASN A 334 4.03 10.84 -25.85
C ASN A 334 3.26 11.75 -24.90
N THR A 335 2.24 11.20 -24.27
CA THR A 335 1.30 11.96 -23.44
C THR A 335 1.41 11.55 -21.99
N PHE A 336 1.33 12.55 -21.11
CA PHE A 336 1.26 12.33 -19.67
C PHE A 336 -0.10 12.74 -19.11
N VAL A 337 -0.63 11.89 -18.24
CA VAL A 337 -1.82 12.18 -17.43
C VAL A 337 -1.52 11.79 -15.99
N SER A 338 -1.94 12.61 -15.03
CA SER A 338 -2.02 12.21 -13.62
C SER A 338 -3.41 12.42 -13.08
N PHE A 339 -3.79 11.67 -12.06
CA PHE A 339 -5.02 11.85 -11.30
C PHE A 339 -4.76 11.53 -9.82
N LYS A 340 -5.19 12.41 -8.91
CA LYS A 340 -5.06 12.23 -7.46
C LYS A 340 -6.43 12.12 -6.81
N SER A 341 -6.64 11.06 -6.03
CA SER A 341 -7.75 10.94 -5.09
C SER A 341 -7.34 9.94 -4.01
N GLY A 342 -6.88 10.45 -2.87
CA GLY A 342 -6.21 9.68 -1.83
C GLY A 342 -6.55 10.14 -0.42
N LYS A 343 -6.15 9.34 0.56
CA LYS A 343 -6.30 9.66 1.98
C LYS A 343 -5.26 10.68 2.40
N LEU A 344 -5.63 11.60 3.30
CA LEU A 344 -4.71 12.54 3.93
C LEU A 344 -3.51 11.82 4.55
N GLY A 345 -2.29 12.32 4.33
CA GLY A 345 -1.01 11.73 4.75
C GLY A 345 -0.63 10.45 3.98
N GLY A 346 -1.41 10.05 2.98
CA GLY A 346 -1.34 8.73 2.38
C GLY A 346 -1.96 7.63 3.26
N ARG A 347 -2.36 6.54 2.62
CA ARG A 347 -3.15 5.45 3.24
C ARG A 347 -2.51 4.88 4.50
N ALA A 348 -1.21 4.62 4.51
CA ALA A 348 -0.50 4.04 5.63
C ALA A 348 -0.57 4.94 6.87
N VAL A 349 -0.29 6.24 6.72
CA VAL A 349 -0.36 7.21 7.83
C VAL A 349 -1.80 7.33 8.30
N PHE A 350 -2.75 7.50 7.36
CA PHE A 350 -4.17 7.58 7.68
C PHE A 350 -4.62 6.37 8.50
N ASP A 351 -4.38 5.15 8.00
CA ASP A 351 -4.82 3.92 8.68
C ASP A 351 -4.13 3.78 10.05
N ILE A 352 -2.85 4.13 10.20
CA ILE A 352 -2.14 4.12 11.49
C ILE A 352 -2.78 5.11 12.48
N VAL A 353 -3.13 6.32 12.04
CA VAL A 353 -3.74 7.33 12.91
C VAL A 353 -5.12 6.90 13.41
N HIS A 354 -5.92 6.26 12.55
CA HIS A 354 -7.29 5.87 12.85
C HIS A 354 -7.38 4.54 13.60
N ASP A 355 -6.62 3.52 13.17
CA ASP A 355 -6.63 2.19 13.79
C ASP A 355 -5.80 2.14 15.08
N LYS A 356 -4.87 3.10 15.26
CA LYS A 356 -3.95 3.22 16.40
C LYS A 356 -3.22 1.90 16.74
N PRO A 357 -2.56 1.25 15.76
CA PRO A 357 -1.89 -0.03 15.99
C PRO A 357 -0.63 0.10 16.88
N TYR A 358 -0.08 1.31 17.03
CA TYR A 358 1.19 1.56 17.72
C TYR A 358 1.00 2.50 18.92
N SER A 359 1.39 2.03 20.11
CA SER A 359 1.26 2.81 21.36
C SER A 359 2.09 4.09 21.41
N TRP A 360 3.13 4.19 20.58
CA TRP A 360 4.00 5.36 20.50
C TRP A 360 3.55 6.38 19.43
N VAL A 361 2.44 6.12 18.73
CA VAL A 361 1.81 7.05 17.78
C VAL A 361 0.49 7.54 18.38
N GLY A 362 0.46 8.80 18.80
CA GLY A 362 -0.68 9.49 19.41
C GLY A 362 -1.62 10.18 18.41
N GLY A 363 -1.76 9.64 17.20
CA GLY A 363 -2.58 10.19 16.12
C GLY A 363 -1.91 11.32 15.33
N TRP A 364 -2.70 12.26 14.80
CA TRP A 364 -2.22 13.35 13.93
C TRP A 364 -1.15 14.25 14.55
N ASN A 365 -1.00 14.27 15.88
CA ASN A 365 0.10 15.00 16.56
C ASN A 365 1.50 14.45 16.23
N ASN A 366 1.58 13.24 15.68
CA ASN A 366 2.81 12.57 15.28
C ASN A 366 3.07 12.61 13.76
N PHE A 367 2.25 13.31 12.99
CA PHE A 367 2.41 13.51 11.56
C PHE A 367 2.13 14.97 11.20
N ASN A 368 2.43 15.38 9.97
CA ASN A 368 2.21 16.75 9.53
C ASN A 368 1.98 16.79 8.01
N PRO A 369 0.73 16.68 7.55
CA PRO A 369 0.37 16.80 6.14
C PRO A 369 0.19 18.27 5.72
N GLY A 370 0.83 19.23 6.38
CA GLY A 370 0.64 20.67 6.14
C GLY A 370 1.01 21.13 4.73
N HIS A 371 1.86 20.38 4.05
CA HIS A 371 2.28 20.60 2.66
C HIS A 371 1.34 19.99 1.62
N GLU A 372 0.40 19.12 2.02
CA GLU A 372 -0.64 18.65 1.11
C GLU A 372 -1.60 19.76 0.71
N HIS A 373 -2.23 19.59 -0.45
CA HIS A 373 -3.23 20.52 -0.99
C HIS A 373 -4.64 19.95 -0.83
N PRO A 374 -5.66 20.82 -0.80
CA PRO A 374 -7.06 20.43 -0.89
C PRO A 374 -7.42 20.09 -2.36
N ASP A 375 -6.85 18.99 -2.86
CA ASP A 375 -6.69 18.64 -4.29
C ASP A 375 -7.27 17.25 -4.65
N GLN A 376 -8.17 16.67 -3.86
CA GLN A 376 -8.74 15.36 -4.15
C GLN A 376 -9.61 15.42 -5.43
N ASN A 377 -9.50 14.42 -6.31
CA ASN A 377 -9.98 14.41 -7.70
C ASN A 377 -9.32 15.44 -8.66
N SER A 378 -8.14 15.96 -8.32
CA SER A 378 -7.33 16.75 -9.27
C SER A 378 -6.69 15.87 -10.34
N PHE A 379 -6.29 16.50 -11.45
CA PHE A 379 -5.58 15.84 -12.54
C PHE A 379 -4.66 16.81 -13.28
N THR A 380 -3.65 16.26 -13.96
CA THR A 380 -2.84 16.97 -14.93
C THR A 380 -2.93 16.31 -16.30
N PHE A 381 -2.71 17.09 -17.35
CA PHE A 381 -2.72 16.60 -18.72
C PHE A 381 -1.66 17.31 -19.56
N ALA A 382 -0.72 16.54 -20.09
CA ALA A 382 0.34 17.01 -20.97
C ALA A 382 0.35 16.22 -22.29
N PRO A 383 -0.54 16.54 -23.24
CA PRO A 383 -0.59 15.89 -24.55
C PRO A 383 0.69 16.17 -25.36
N ASN A 384 1.26 15.12 -25.96
CA ASN A 384 2.50 15.22 -26.74
C ASN A 384 3.69 15.86 -25.97
N GLY A 385 3.71 15.75 -24.64
CA GLY A 385 4.73 16.34 -23.78
C GLY A 385 4.55 17.83 -23.50
N GLN A 386 3.55 18.49 -24.10
CA GLN A 386 3.22 19.89 -23.81
C GLN A 386 2.20 19.95 -22.68
N VAL A 387 2.53 20.68 -21.60
CA VAL A 387 1.63 20.84 -20.45
C VAL A 387 0.42 21.69 -20.83
N PHE A 388 -0.78 21.11 -20.71
CA PHE A 388 -2.04 21.79 -21.00
C PHE A 388 -2.86 22.07 -19.74
N VAL A 389 -3.02 21.06 -18.86
CA VAL A 389 -3.55 21.21 -17.51
C VAL A 389 -2.42 20.89 -16.53
N SER A 390 -2.01 21.87 -15.73
CA SER A 390 -0.93 21.78 -14.75
C SER A 390 -1.45 21.89 -13.32
N GLU A 391 -0.66 21.40 -12.36
CA GLU A 391 -0.83 21.80 -10.96
C GLU A 391 -0.39 23.26 -10.75
N ALA A 392 -0.79 23.85 -9.62
CA ALA A 392 -0.44 25.22 -9.26
C ALA A 392 0.91 25.37 -8.54
N LEU A 393 1.60 24.27 -8.23
CA LEU A 393 2.87 24.26 -7.49
C LEU A 393 2.73 24.85 -6.08
N TYR A 394 3.81 25.33 -5.47
CA TYR A 394 3.81 25.88 -4.11
C TYR A 394 2.87 27.08 -3.96
N GLY A 395 1.93 27.00 -3.02
CA GLY A 395 0.94 28.05 -2.82
C GLY A 395 0.15 27.97 -1.51
N PRO A 396 -0.68 28.99 -1.22
CA PRO A 396 -1.66 28.90 -0.14
C PRO A 396 -2.67 27.80 -0.43
N LYS A 397 -3.22 27.19 0.62
CA LYS A 397 -4.11 26.04 0.52
C LYS A 397 -5.53 26.51 0.24
N TYR A 398 -5.85 26.67 -1.04
CA TYR A 398 -7.20 26.96 -1.53
C TYR A 398 -7.61 25.93 -2.56
N SER A 399 -8.82 25.38 -2.48
CA SER A 399 -9.27 24.38 -3.46
C SER A 399 -9.32 24.93 -4.88
N TYR A 400 -9.69 26.21 -5.06
CA TYR A 400 -9.76 26.81 -6.39
C TYR A 400 -8.40 26.96 -7.08
N LEU A 401 -7.28 26.81 -6.36
CA LEU A 401 -5.93 26.75 -6.94
C LEU A 401 -5.56 25.35 -7.44
N ASN A 402 -6.43 24.35 -7.23
CA ASN A 402 -6.25 23.00 -7.71
C ASN A 402 -7.28 22.70 -8.80
N ASN A 403 -7.03 21.66 -9.60
CA ASN A 403 -7.92 21.25 -10.69
C ASN A 403 -9.16 20.48 -10.17
N VAL A 404 -9.91 21.05 -9.22
CA VAL A 404 -11.01 20.38 -8.48
C VAL A 404 -12.34 21.13 -8.58
N LEU A 405 -13.37 20.59 -7.92
CA LEU A 405 -14.69 21.23 -7.80
C LEU A 405 -14.79 22.07 -6.51
N VAL A 406 -15.56 23.14 -6.56
CA VAL A 406 -16.00 23.91 -5.38
C VAL A 406 -17.52 24.10 -5.43
N PHE A 407 -18.16 24.23 -4.27
CA PHE A 407 -19.61 24.20 -4.12
C PHE A 407 -20.18 25.48 -3.52
N SER A 408 -21.42 25.81 -3.88
CA SER A 408 -22.14 26.96 -3.34
C SER A 408 -23.67 26.72 -3.35
N PRO A 409 -24.41 27.37 -2.42
CA PRO A 409 -23.89 28.03 -1.22
C PRO A 409 -23.46 26.99 -0.18
N SER A 410 -22.35 27.26 0.52
CA SER A 410 -21.93 26.42 1.64
C SER A 410 -22.14 27.11 2.99
N PRO A 411 -22.72 26.41 4.00
CA PRO A 411 -22.92 26.97 5.33
C PRO A 411 -21.60 27.17 6.11
N THR A 412 -20.55 26.45 5.74
CA THR A 412 -19.25 26.43 6.44
C THR A 412 -18.17 27.24 5.73
N SER A 413 -18.53 27.99 4.67
CA SER A 413 -17.58 28.77 3.89
C SER A 413 -16.84 29.82 4.74
N GLN A 414 -15.52 29.77 4.72
CA GLN A 414 -14.67 30.61 5.56
C GLN A 414 -14.08 31.81 4.81
N CYS A 415 -13.42 31.57 3.66
CA CYS A 415 -12.67 32.60 2.94
C CYS A 415 -13.26 33.03 1.58
N ASN A 416 -14.12 32.22 0.95
CA ASN A 416 -14.60 32.45 -0.43
C ASN A 416 -16.13 32.57 -0.52
N LYS A 417 -16.79 33.15 0.48
CA LYS A 417 -18.27 33.17 0.58
C LYS A 417 -18.94 33.65 -0.72
N PRO A 418 -19.98 32.95 -1.23
CA PRO A 418 -20.65 31.79 -0.63
C PRO A 418 -20.02 30.41 -0.96
N TRP A 419 -18.88 30.38 -1.64
CA TRP A 419 -18.22 29.17 -2.12
C TRP A 419 -17.33 28.52 -1.06
N GLU A 420 -17.27 27.20 -1.09
CA GLU A 420 -16.34 26.39 -0.30
C GLU A 420 -15.88 25.19 -1.11
N GLY A 421 -14.61 24.85 -0.99
CA GLY A 421 -13.99 23.67 -1.54
C GLY A 421 -13.83 22.57 -0.49
N GLN A 422 -12.67 21.94 -0.50
CA GLN A 422 -12.35 20.81 0.35
C GLN A 422 -11.85 21.27 1.74
N LEU A 423 -12.00 20.36 2.69
CA LEU A 423 -11.61 20.53 4.09
C LEU A 423 -10.13 20.94 4.24
N GLY A 424 -9.87 21.79 5.24
CA GLY A 424 -8.52 22.25 5.58
C GLY A 424 -8.00 23.44 4.77
N GLU A 425 -8.76 23.95 3.79
CA GLU A 425 -8.38 25.11 2.97
C GLU A 425 -8.35 26.45 3.76
N CYS A 426 -8.12 27.58 3.07
CA CYS A 426 -8.12 28.94 3.59
C CYS A 426 -6.91 29.38 4.45
N ALA A 427 -5.75 28.72 4.32
CA ALA A 427 -4.55 29.10 5.06
C ALA A 427 -3.26 28.85 4.27
N LYS A 428 -2.11 29.29 4.80
CA LYS A 428 -0.79 29.01 4.21
C LYS A 428 -0.46 27.51 4.20
N TRP A 429 -0.80 26.84 5.30
CA TRP A 429 -0.65 25.40 5.52
C TRP A 429 -2.03 24.75 5.58
N LEU A 430 -2.11 23.46 5.24
CA LEU A 430 -3.38 22.74 5.34
C LEU A 430 -3.77 22.71 6.82
N ARG A 431 -5.04 22.96 7.16
CA ARG A 431 -5.49 22.97 8.55
C ARG A 431 -5.93 21.58 9.01
N TRP A 432 -5.01 20.62 8.98
CA TRP A 432 -5.33 19.21 9.26
C TRP A 432 -5.79 18.91 10.69
N THR A 433 -5.57 19.85 11.62
CA THR A 433 -6.02 19.74 13.02
C THR A 433 -7.44 20.27 13.25
N ASP A 434 -8.04 20.93 12.26
CA ASP A 434 -9.42 21.40 12.36
C ASP A 434 -10.39 20.19 12.33
N GLU A 435 -11.61 20.41 12.82
CA GLU A 435 -12.65 19.38 12.87
C GLU A 435 -12.96 18.79 11.48
N GLU A 436 -13.24 17.50 11.40
CA GLU A 436 -13.43 16.69 10.17
C GLU A 436 -12.20 16.57 9.25
N VAL A 437 -11.25 17.51 9.26
CA VAL A 437 -10.13 17.51 8.29
C VAL A 437 -9.22 16.29 8.45
N GLY A 438 -9.01 15.84 9.69
CA GLY A 438 -8.24 14.62 9.97
C GLY A 438 -8.84 13.34 9.40
N ASP A 439 -10.14 13.33 9.08
CA ASP A 439 -10.87 12.23 8.46
C ASP A 439 -11.02 12.43 6.92
N SER A 440 -10.49 13.54 6.38
CA SER A 440 -10.58 13.89 4.95
C SER A 440 -9.92 12.83 4.07
N ALA A 441 -10.66 12.41 3.04
CA ALA A 441 -10.20 11.37 2.13
C ALA A 441 -10.79 11.50 0.72
N GLY A 442 -9.94 11.31 -0.28
CA GLY A 442 -10.30 10.82 -1.61
C GLY A 442 -9.98 9.33 -1.74
N GLU A 443 -10.46 8.71 -2.81
CA GLU A 443 -10.21 7.31 -3.12
C GLU A 443 -10.24 7.07 -4.62
N ILE A 444 -9.20 6.41 -5.16
CA ILE A 444 -9.22 5.89 -6.53
C ILE A 444 -10.15 4.68 -6.59
N ILE A 445 -11.26 4.82 -7.32
CA ILE A 445 -12.26 3.77 -7.46
C ILE A 445 -11.83 2.74 -8.49
N ALA A 446 -11.38 3.19 -9.66
CA ALA A 446 -10.94 2.32 -10.73
C ALA A 446 -9.80 2.97 -11.52
N ALA A 447 -8.88 2.15 -12.00
CA ALA A 447 -7.81 2.56 -12.91
C ALA A 447 -7.53 1.40 -13.86
N SER A 448 -7.61 1.63 -15.17
CA SER A 448 -7.37 0.62 -16.18
C SER A 448 -6.80 1.21 -17.46
N THR A 449 -6.09 0.37 -18.20
CA THR A 449 -5.59 0.72 -19.53
C THR A 449 -5.92 -0.38 -20.51
N HIS A 450 -6.20 0.01 -21.75
CA HIS A 450 -6.37 -0.94 -22.85
C HIS A 450 -5.83 -0.30 -24.12
N ARG A 451 -4.68 -0.80 -24.59
CA ARG A 451 -3.90 -0.18 -25.68
C ARG A 451 -3.54 1.25 -25.30
N ASP A 452 -3.93 2.23 -26.11
CA ASP A 452 -3.65 3.65 -25.89
C ASP A 452 -4.78 4.36 -25.11
N LEU A 453 -5.83 3.62 -24.73
CA LEU A 453 -6.93 4.12 -23.90
C LEU A 453 -6.58 3.97 -22.42
N MET A 454 -6.91 5.00 -21.66
CA MET A 454 -6.79 4.98 -20.21
C MET A 454 -8.11 5.42 -19.57
N PHE A 455 -8.52 4.73 -18.51
CA PHE A 455 -9.64 5.10 -17.67
C PHE A 455 -9.17 5.18 -16.22
N VAL A 456 -9.51 6.26 -15.54
CA VAL A 456 -9.32 6.39 -14.09
C VAL A 456 -10.50 7.12 -13.49
N SER A 457 -10.90 6.77 -12.28
CA SER A 457 -11.92 7.48 -11.54
C SER A 457 -11.66 7.54 -10.04
N GLY A 458 -12.22 8.56 -9.40
CA GLY A 458 -12.09 8.79 -7.97
C GLY A 458 -13.36 9.34 -7.34
N GLU A 459 -13.50 9.07 -6.04
CA GLU A 459 -14.56 9.58 -5.17
C GLU A 459 -13.91 10.50 -4.13
N ALA A 460 -14.47 11.70 -3.95
CA ALA A 460 -13.92 12.72 -3.07
C ALA A 460 -14.95 13.36 -2.15
N ALA A 461 -16.19 12.85 -2.05
CA ALA A 461 -17.19 13.39 -1.12
C ALA A 461 -16.67 13.55 0.33
N PRO A 462 -15.88 12.61 0.91
CA PRO A 462 -15.31 12.78 2.25
C PRO A 462 -14.25 13.88 2.36
N ALA A 463 -13.78 14.45 1.26
CA ALA A 463 -12.88 15.59 1.27
C ALA A 463 -13.61 16.94 1.45
N TYR A 464 -14.95 16.96 1.42
CA TYR A 464 -15.77 18.16 1.61
C TYR A 464 -16.50 18.10 2.96
N SER A 465 -16.88 19.26 3.49
CA SER A 465 -17.58 19.32 4.78
C SER A 465 -18.89 18.53 4.74
N SER A 466 -19.14 17.76 5.81
CA SER A 466 -20.38 17.00 5.99
C SER A 466 -21.62 17.91 5.93
N ALA A 467 -21.48 19.19 6.29
CA ALA A 467 -22.53 20.21 6.24
C ALA A 467 -23.06 20.49 4.83
N MET A 468 -22.29 20.19 3.78
CA MET A 468 -22.75 20.28 2.39
C MET A 468 -23.71 19.15 2.00
N LYS A 469 -23.76 18.05 2.77
CA LYS A 469 -24.59 16.87 2.52
C LYS A 469 -24.42 16.28 1.11
N LEU A 470 -23.17 16.24 0.64
CA LEU A 470 -22.80 15.55 -0.60
C LEU A 470 -22.77 14.04 -0.34
N LYS A 471 -23.34 13.26 -1.26
CA LYS A 471 -23.30 11.80 -1.23
C LYS A 471 -22.16 11.25 -2.08
N SER A 472 -21.90 11.91 -3.22
CA SER A 472 -20.84 11.53 -4.14
C SER A 472 -20.31 12.79 -4.84
N VAL A 473 -18.99 12.87 -4.94
CA VAL A 473 -18.25 13.81 -5.79
C VAL A 473 -17.30 12.96 -6.61
N TYR A 474 -17.86 12.33 -7.64
CA TYR A 474 -17.17 11.35 -8.48
C TYR A 474 -16.62 12.02 -9.73
N ARG A 475 -15.34 11.77 -10.03
CA ARG A 475 -14.71 12.20 -11.28
C ARG A 475 -14.14 11.00 -12.03
N ALA A 476 -14.35 10.96 -13.34
CA ALA A 476 -13.71 10.01 -14.23
C ALA A 476 -12.94 10.73 -15.35
N LEU A 477 -11.78 10.19 -15.70
CA LEU A 477 -10.98 10.57 -16.85
C LEU A 477 -10.96 9.43 -17.86
N VAL A 478 -11.21 9.75 -19.13
CA VAL A 478 -11.07 8.81 -20.25
C VAL A 478 -10.11 9.41 -21.27
N LEU A 479 -8.90 8.88 -21.35
CA LEU A 479 -7.97 9.21 -22.43
C LEU A 479 -8.40 8.43 -23.67
N LEU A 480 -9.01 9.13 -24.65
CA LEU A 480 -9.53 8.54 -25.88
C LEU A 480 -8.43 8.28 -26.92
N ASN A 481 -7.40 9.13 -26.90
CA ASN A 481 -6.17 9.00 -27.68
C ASN A 481 -5.10 9.91 -27.03
N SER A 482 -3.88 9.94 -27.57
CA SER A 482 -2.78 10.74 -27.03
C SER A 482 -3.09 12.25 -26.86
N GLN A 483 -4.09 12.81 -27.53
CA GLN A 483 -4.39 14.25 -27.51
C GLN A 483 -5.76 14.61 -26.96
N THR A 484 -6.61 13.62 -26.66
CA THR A 484 -8.00 13.87 -26.26
C THR A 484 -8.31 13.19 -24.93
N LEU A 485 -8.55 14.01 -23.90
CA LEU A 485 -8.98 13.59 -22.58
C LEU A 485 -10.43 14.03 -22.34
N LEU A 486 -11.31 13.10 -22.02
CA LEU A 486 -12.68 13.38 -21.56
C LEU A 486 -12.69 13.36 -20.03
N VAL A 487 -13.23 14.43 -19.42
CA VAL A 487 -13.45 14.55 -17.97
C VAL A 487 -14.95 14.49 -17.71
N VAL A 488 -15.38 13.59 -16.82
CA VAL A 488 -16.79 13.42 -16.43
C VAL A 488 -16.91 13.60 -14.92
N ASP A 489 -17.64 14.62 -14.51
CA ASP A 489 -17.99 14.85 -13.10
C ASP A 489 -19.44 14.42 -12.83
N HIS A 490 -19.64 13.63 -11.78
CA HIS A 490 -20.94 13.23 -11.25
C HIS A 490 -21.00 13.67 -9.78
N VAL A 491 -21.91 14.59 -9.48
CA VAL A 491 -22.20 15.03 -8.11
C VAL A 491 -23.59 14.54 -7.70
N GLU A 492 -23.65 13.77 -6.62
CA GLU A 492 -24.90 13.39 -5.96
C GLU A 492 -24.98 14.08 -4.59
N LYS A 493 -26.14 14.66 -4.26
CA LYS A 493 -26.40 15.33 -2.98
C LYS A 493 -27.64 14.78 -2.30
N GLN A 494 -27.76 14.98 -0.99
CA GLN A 494 -28.99 14.71 -0.26
C GLN A 494 -30.10 15.71 -0.66
N GLU A 495 -31.36 15.31 -0.49
CA GLU A 495 -32.52 16.15 -0.87
C GLU A 495 -32.49 17.52 -0.16
N ASP A 496 -32.05 17.54 1.10
CA ASP A 496 -31.95 18.71 1.97
C ASP A 496 -30.54 19.33 2.00
N SER A 497 -29.71 19.06 0.99
CA SER A 497 -28.39 19.68 0.82
C SER A 497 -28.53 21.18 0.52
N PRO A 498 -27.75 22.05 1.20
CA PRO A 498 -27.78 23.49 0.98
C PRO A 498 -27.16 23.90 -0.37
N VAL A 499 -26.32 23.03 -0.94
CA VAL A 499 -25.59 23.28 -2.20
C VAL A 499 -26.54 23.14 -3.39
N ASN A 500 -26.44 24.07 -4.34
CA ASN A 500 -27.21 24.05 -5.58
C ASN A 500 -26.38 24.32 -6.85
N THR A 501 -25.13 24.74 -6.70
CA THR A 501 -24.22 25.06 -7.80
C THR A 501 -22.81 24.57 -7.47
N PHE A 502 -22.04 24.19 -8.50
CA PHE A 502 -20.61 23.94 -8.38
C PHE A 502 -19.83 24.67 -9.48
N SER A 503 -18.54 24.91 -9.26
CA SER A 503 -17.58 25.40 -10.25
C SER A 503 -16.41 24.43 -10.36
N ALA A 504 -15.87 24.26 -11.57
CA ALA A 504 -14.68 23.46 -11.83
C ALA A 504 -13.52 24.38 -12.24
N PHE A 505 -12.34 24.14 -11.68
CA PHE A 505 -11.12 24.91 -12.00
C PHE A 505 -10.15 24.05 -12.81
N PHE A 506 -9.47 24.70 -13.77
CA PHE A 506 -8.40 24.11 -14.58
C PHE A 506 -7.29 25.16 -14.73
N HIS A 507 -6.04 24.75 -14.50
CA HIS A 507 -4.90 25.65 -14.44
C HIS A 507 -3.86 25.32 -15.52
N ASN A 508 -3.15 26.36 -15.97
CA ASN A 508 -1.94 26.24 -16.78
C ASN A 508 -0.96 27.33 -16.34
N LEU A 509 0.24 26.93 -15.92
CA LEU A 509 1.25 27.86 -15.40
C LEU A 509 2.08 28.55 -16.47
N ASP A 510 2.10 28.02 -17.70
CA ASP A 510 2.94 28.54 -18.78
C ASP A 510 2.17 29.41 -19.76
N ILE A 511 0.86 29.17 -19.91
CA ILE A 511 0.02 29.78 -20.96
C ILE A 511 -1.34 30.17 -20.37
N ASP A 512 -1.74 31.42 -20.56
CA ASP A 512 -3.07 31.90 -20.18
C ASP A 512 -4.17 31.29 -21.06
N PHE A 513 -5.29 30.90 -20.45
CA PHE A 513 -6.46 30.46 -21.18
C PHE A 513 -7.13 31.66 -21.87
N ASN A 514 -7.30 31.57 -23.20
CA ASN A 514 -8.08 32.51 -23.99
C ASN A 514 -9.44 31.90 -24.32
N CYS A 515 -10.49 32.72 -24.23
CA CYS A 515 -11.83 32.33 -24.63
C CYS A 515 -12.20 33.08 -25.92
N ASP A 516 -12.45 32.35 -27.01
CA ASP A 516 -12.96 32.95 -28.25
C ASP A 516 -14.40 33.45 -28.02
N GLN A 517 -14.62 34.75 -28.28
CA GLN A 517 -15.84 35.50 -27.92
C GLN A 517 -17.16 34.86 -28.39
N LEU A 518 -17.15 33.96 -29.38
CA LEU A 518 -18.36 33.26 -29.85
C LEU A 518 -18.94 32.24 -28.85
N LEU A 519 -18.12 31.74 -27.91
CA LEU A 519 -18.52 30.69 -26.96
C LEU A 519 -18.52 31.17 -25.49
N CYS A 520 -17.95 32.34 -25.22
CA CYS A 520 -17.90 32.93 -23.88
C CYS A 520 -19.26 33.55 -23.52
N GLY A 521 -19.86 33.14 -22.39
CA GLY A 521 -21.12 33.72 -21.92
C GLY A 521 -22.39 33.04 -22.46
N VAL A 522 -22.26 31.96 -23.23
CA VAL A 522 -23.40 31.09 -23.53
C VAL A 522 -23.81 30.41 -22.22
N LYS A 523 -24.90 30.90 -21.61
CA LYS A 523 -25.63 30.14 -20.59
C LYS A 523 -26.24 28.93 -21.28
N TRP A 524 -25.52 27.81 -21.29
CA TRP A 524 -26.10 26.52 -21.63
C TRP A 524 -27.25 26.29 -20.66
N LYS A 525 -28.49 26.40 -21.14
CA LYS A 525 -29.66 26.02 -20.36
C LYS A 525 -29.47 24.56 -20.00
N GLY A 526 -29.24 24.28 -18.72
CA GLY A 526 -29.33 22.92 -18.21
C GLY A 526 -30.67 22.36 -18.64
N VAL A 527 -30.64 21.28 -19.43
CA VAL A 527 -31.83 20.51 -19.70
C VAL A 527 -32.16 19.80 -18.40
N THR A 528 -33.02 20.40 -17.59
CA THR A 528 -33.80 19.66 -16.59
C THR A 528 -34.66 18.68 -17.38
N ILE A 529 -34.25 17.42 -17.40
CA ILE A 529 -35.08 16.35 -17.92
C ILE A 529 -36.27 16.23 -16.96
N ASP A 530 -37.46 16.53 -17.47
CA ASP A 530 -38.72 16.43 -16.76
C ASP A 530 -38.93 14.97 -16.27
N PRO A 531 -39.36 14.73 -15.02
CA PRO A 531 -39.58 13.37 -14.50
C PRO A 531 -40.68 12.60 -15.26
N GLU A 532 -41.53 13.30 -16.01
CA GLU A 532 -42.69 12.72 -16.71
C GLU A 532 -42.36 12.17 -18.11
N GLY A 533 -41.16 12.42 -18.65
CA GLY A 533 -40.66 11.79 -19.88
C GLY A 533 -40.06 10.39 -19.65
N THR A 534 -39.79 10.02 -18.40
CA THR A 534 -39.11 8.77 -18.03
C THR A 534 -40.01 7.53 -18.10
N ALA A 535 -41.30 7.68 -18.41
CA ALA A 535 -42.25 6.58 -18.54
C ALA A 535 -42.17 5.84 -19.90
N GLN A 536 -41.36 6.31 -20.86
CA GLN A 536 -41.19 5.67 -22.17
C GLN A 536 -39.75 5.29 -22.54
N LEU A 537 -38.79 5.38 -21.60
CA LEU A 537 -37.53 4.63 -21.68
C LEU A 537 -37.73 3.24 -21.08
N LYS A 538 -38.65 2.46 -21.67
CA LYS A 538 -38.70 1.02 -21.41
C LYS A 538 -37.45 0.38 -22.01
N HIS A 539 -36.64 -0.19 -21.13
CA HIS A 539 -35.75 -1.31 -21.40
C HIS A 539 -34.80 -1.12 -22.59
N TYR A 540 -33.86 -0.19 -22.47
CA TYR A 540 -32.51 -0.59 -22.84
C TYR A 540 -32.03 -1.50 -21.72
N ASP A 541 -32.17 -2.80 -21.95
CA ASP A 541 -31.40 -3.82 -21.23
C ASP A 541 -29.94 -3.39 -21.35
N HIS A 542 -29.44 -2.70 -20.31
CA HIS A 542 -28.04 -2.83 -19.97
C HIS A 542 -27.80 -4.33 -19.97
N ARG A 543 -27.01 -4.82 -20.94
CA ARG A 543 -26.21 -6.02 -20.72
C ARG A 543 -25.21 -5.67 -19.60
N SER A 544 -25.75 -5.46 -18.40
CA SER A 544 -25.05 -5.53 -17.14
C SER A 544 -24.59 -6.97 -17.12
N TYR A 545 -23.30 -7.20 -17.38
CA TYR A 545 -22.72 -8.47 -16.98
C TYR A 545 -22.87 -8.49 -15.45
N PRO A 546 -23.78 -9.30 -14.89
CA PRO A 546 -24.01 -9.27 -13.46
C PRO A 546 -22.69 -9.66 -12.79
N LEU A 547 -22.26 -8.88 -11.78
CA LEU A 547 -21.10 -9.22 -10.96
C LEU A 547 -21.18 -10.70 -10.55
N PRO A 548 -20.09 -11.45 -10.67
CA PRO A 548 -20.12 -12.88 -10.41
C PRO A 548 -20.27 -13.20 -8.92
N THR A 549 -20.78 -14.39 -8.62
CA THR A 549 -20.66 -14.97 -7.27
C THR A 549 -19.35 -15.72 -7.18
N VAL A 550 -18.50 -15.37 -6.21
CA VAL A 550 -17.16 -15.94 -6.08
C VAL A 550 -17.16 -17.02 -5.02
N VAL A 551 -16.58 -18.18 -5.33
CA VAL A 551 -16.36 -19.26 -4.36
C VAL A 551 -14.87 -19.57 -4.29
N ILE A 552 -14.27 -19.37 -3.12
CA ILE A 552 -12.87 -19.68 -2.86
C ILE A 552 -12.82 -21.02 -2.15
N THR A 553 -12.08 -21.97 -2.74
CA THR A 553 -11.86 -23.31 -2.16
C THR A 553 -10.36 -23.58 -2.07
N THR A 554 -9.97 -24.32 -1.05
CA THR A 554 -8.58 -24.67 -0.83
C THR A 554 -8.47 -25.86 0.12
N LEU A 555 -7.32 -26.54 0.11
CA LEU A 555 -6.97 -27.40 1.24
C LEU A 555 -6.74 -26.52 2.50
N PRO A 556 -7.23 -26.90 3.69
CA PRO A 556 -7.05 -26.10 4.90
C PRO A 556 -5.57 -25.83 5.20
N GLY A 557 -5.23 -24.61 5.64
CA GLY A 557 -3.85 -24.20 5.90
C GLY A 557 -3.03 -23.81 4.65
N SER A 558 -3.68 -23.71 3.48
CA SER A 558 -3.00 -23.25 2.26
C SER A 558 -2.97 -21.72 2.09
N GLY A 559 -3.56 -20.96 3.01
CA GLY A 559 -3.45 -19.49 3.05
C GLY A 559 -4.43 -18.71 2.18
N ALA A 560 -5.52 -19.32 1.70
CA ALA A 560 -6.52 -18.63 0.87
C ALA A 560 -7.20 -17.43 1.56
N GLU A 561 -7.12 -17.34 2.89
CA GLU A 561 -7.62 -16.21 3.68
C GLU A 561 -7.01 -14.87 3.28
N ILE A 562 -5.79 -14.87 2.71
CA ILE A 562 -5.12 -13.66 2.21
C ILE A 562 -5.92 -12.98 1.10
N LEU A 563 -6.71 -13.74 0.33
CA LEU A 563 -7.57 -13.19 -0.73
C LEU A 563 -8.70 -12.33 -0.17
N LYS A 564 -8.97 -12.35 1.14
CA LYS A 564 -9.90 -11.41 1.81
C LYS A 564 -9.61 -9.96 1.40
N HIS A 565 -8.34 -9.57 1.28
CA HIS A 565 -7.94 -8.20 0.94
C HIS A 565 -8.41 -7.74 -0.45
N LEU A 566 -8.78 -8.68 -1.34
CA LEU A 566 -9.34 -8.34 -2.65
C LEU A 566 -10.85 -8.05 -2.60
N PHE A 567 -11.55 -8.48 -1.54
CA PHE A 567 -13.02 -8.49 -1.49
C PHE A 567 -13.63 -7.84 -0.24
N TYR A 568 -12.83 -7.51 0.77
CA TYR A 568 -13.34 -7.01 2.05
C TYR A 568 -13.58 -5.50 2.03
N ASN A 569 -14.69 -5.09 2.65
CA ASN A 569 -15.15 -3.69 2.72
C ASN A 569 -15.30 -3.02 1.34
N ARG A 570 -15.96 -3.72 0.40
CA ARG A 570 -16.15 -3.30 -0.99
C ARG A 570 -17.62 -3.08 -1.30
N SER A 571 -17.97 -2.06 -2.08
CA SER A 571 -19.35 -1.89 -2.57
C SER A 571 -19.85 -3.07 -3.40
N ASP A 572 -18.94 -3.74 -4.10
CA ASP A 572 -19.27 -4.78 -5.09
C ASP A 572 -19.40 -6.17 -4.47
N PHE A 573 -18.78 -6.40 -3.30
CA PHE A 573 -18.65 -7.74 -2.72
C PHE A 573 -18.83 -7.77 -1.21
N VAL A 574 -19.53 -8.81 -0.73
CA VAL A 574 -19.60 -9.18 0.68
C VAL A 574 -18.82 -10.48 0.91
N TYR A 575 -17.71 -10.38 1.65
CA TYR A 575 -16.83 -11.51 1.96
C TYR A 575 -17.32 -12.30 3.17
N ILE A 576 -17.82 -13.51 2.92
CA ILE A 576 -18.39 -14.41 3.93
C ILE A 576 -17.48 -15.62 4.11
N ARG A 577 -17.07 -15.86 5.35
CA ARG A 577 -16.29 -17.05 5.74
C ARG A 577 -17.25 -18.15 6.17
N VAL A 578 -17.03 -19.38 5.72
CA VAL A 578 -17.82 -20.54 6.15
C VAL A 578 -16.89 -21.72 6.47
N PRO A 579 -17.08 -22.42 7.61
CA PRO A 579 -18.07 -22.12 8.66
C PRO A 579 -17.59 -21.02 9.64
N THR A 580 -18.53 -20.38 10.32
CA THR A 580 -18.34 -19.63 11.58
C THR A 580 -19.25 -20.20 12.66
N GLU A 581 -19.13 -19.75 13.90
CA GLU A 581 -20.02 -20.20 14.97
C GLU A 581 -21.51 -19.96 14.70
N HIS A 582 -21.85 -18.84 14.04
CA HIS A 582 -23.22 -18.47 13.73
C HIS A 582 -23.65 -18.80 12.29
N LEU A 583 -22.70 -19.13 11.42
CA LEU A 583 -22.95 -19.48 10.02
C LEU A 583 -22.27 -20.83 9.72
N ASP A 584 -23.01 -21.91 9.98
CA ASP A 584 -22.55 -23.28 9.80
C ASP A 584 -23.26 -24.00 8.65
N ILE A 585 -22.69 -25.11 8.21
CA ILE A 585 -23.19 -25.93 7.10
C ILE A 585 -24.30 -26.86 7.62
N PRO A 586 -25.45 -26.98 6.93
CA PRO A 586 -26.52 -27.89 7.36
C PRO A 586 -26.10 -29.37 7.34
N GLU A 587 -25.98 -30.00 8.52
CA GLU A 587 -25.57 -31.42 8.67
C GLU A 587 -26.69 -32.44 8.38
N MET A 588 -27.89 -32.00 7.98
CA MET A 588 -29.07 -32.89 7.89
C MET A 588 -29.01 -33.94 6.77
N GLU A 589 -28.24 -33.70 5.71
CA GLU A 589 -28.13 -34.59 4.55
C GLU A 589 -26.73 -35.20 4.38
N PHE A 590 -25.69 -34.49 4.82
CA PHE A 590 -24.30 -34.94 4.70
C PHE A 590 -23.48 -34.35 5.86
N GLU A 591 -22.68 -35.20 6.51
CA GLU A 591 -21.76 -34.78 7.57
C GLU A 591 -20.46 -34.29 6.92
N PHE A 592 -20.20 -32.99 6.98
CA PHE A 592 -19.00 -32.41 6.38
C PHE A 592 -17.79 -32.58 7.29
N ASP A 593 -16.73 -33.18 6.74
CA ASP A 593 -15.43 -33.16 7.40
C ASP A 593 -14.82 -31.75 7.34
N SER A 594 -14.26 -31.28 8.45
CA SER A 594 -13.66 -29.95 8.53
C SER A 594 -12.26 -29.88 7.90
N LEU A 595 -11.63 -31.02 7.63
CA LEU A 595 -10.37 -31.14 6.90
C LEU A 595 -10.63 -31.44 5.42
N VAL A 596 -11.08 -32.65 5.10
CA VAL A 596 -11.32 -33.16 3.73
C VAL A 596 -12.19 -34.43 3.75
N ASP A 597 -12.98 -34.60 2.70
CA ASP A 597 -13.60 -35.87 2.33
C ASP A 597 -13.27 -36.21 0.86
N ALA A 598 -13.55 -37.46 0.46
CA ALA A 598 -13.29 -37.97 -0.88
C ALA A 598 -14.57 -38.06 -1.74
N CYS A 599 -15.63 -37.37 -1.33
CA CYS A 599 -16.93 -37.36 -1.98
C CYS A 599 -17.02 -36.26 -3.04
N VAL A 600 -17.19 -36.70 -4.28
CA VAL A 600 -17.39 -35.83 -5.45
C VAL A 600 -18.88 -35.63 -5.65
N TRP A 601 -19.30 -34.36 -5.82
CA TRP A 601 -20.67 -34.04 -6.21
C TRP A 601 -20.69 -33.58 -7.65
N SER A 602 -21.38 -34.35 -8.48
CA SER A 602 -21.42 -34.18 -9.92
C SER A 602 -22.61 -33.34 -10.38
N LYS A 603 -22.60 -32.93 -11.65
CA LYS A 603 -23.77 -32.31 -12.30
C LYS A 603 -25.00 -33.25 -12.26
N SER A 604 -24.78 -34.56 -12.33
CA SER A 604 -25.86 -35.55 -12.28
C SER A 604 -26.54 -35.63 -10.91
N ASP A 605 -25.83 -35.30 -9.83
CA ASP A 605 -26.38 -35.28 -8.48
C ASP A 605 -27.38 -34.14 -8.30
N PHE A 606 -27.08 -32.98 -8.89
CA PHE A 606 -28.01 -31.86 -8.96
C PHE A 606 -29.29 -32.24 -9.74
N GLN A 607 -29.14 -32.82 -10.93
CA GLN A 607 -30.27 -33.23 -11.79
C GLN A 607 -31.17 -34.27 -11.13
N ARG A 608 -30.61 -35.15 -10.29
CA ARG A 608 -31.35 -36.15 -9.51
C ARG A 608 -32.00 -35.58 -8.24
N GLY A 609 -31.73 -34.32 -7.90
CA GLY A 609 -32.24 -33.66 -6.71
C GLY A 609 -31.60 -34.15 -5.41
N ASN A 610 -30.34 -34.57 -5.44
CA ASN A 610 -29.57 -34.89 -4.23
C ASN A 610 -29.15 -33.61 -3.48
N PHE A 611 -29.03 -33.69 -2.16
CA PHE A 611 -28.59 -32.60 -1.28
C PHE A 611 -29.46 -31.32 -1.30
N LYS A 612 -30.80 -31.47 -1.26
CA LYS A 612 -31.75 -30.34 -1.42
C LYS A 612 -31.64 -29.27 -0.34
N VAL A 613 -31.36 -29.66 0.91
CA VAL A 613 -31.17 -28.70 2.01
C VAL A 613 -29.96 -27.82 1.73
N ILE A 614 -28.89 -28.43 1.20
CA ILE A 614 -27.65 -27.73 0.87
C ILE A 614 -27.84 -26.83 -0.37
N GLN A 615 -28.59 -27.30 -1.37
CA GLN A 615 -28.99 -26.46 -2.51
C GLN A 615 -29.75 -25.22 -2.04
N GLY A 616 -30.76 -25.40 -1.18
CA GLY A 616 -31.55 -24.31 -0.62
C GLY A 616 -30.71 -23.36 0.25
N TRP A 617 -29.75 -23.88 0.99
CA TRP A 617 -28.82 -23.10 1.81
C TRP A 617 -27.90 -22.22 0.94
N PHE A 618 -27.23 -22.77 -0.08
CA PHE A 618 -26.43 -21.98 -1.03
C PHE A 618 -27.29 -20.95 -1.76
N HIS A 619 -28.48 -21.35 -2.22
CA HIS A 619 -29.39 -20.44 -2.90
C HIS A 619 -29.82 -19.29 -1.99
N SER A 620 -30.14 -19.55 -0.73
CA SER A 620 -30.46 -18.52 0.26
C SER A 620 -29.27 -17.59 0.52
N LEU A 621 -28.08 -18.16 0.69
CA LEU A 621 -26.87 -17.40 1.00
C LEU A 621 -26.44 -16.49 -0.15
N VAL A 622 -26.58 -16.94 -1.41
CA VAL A 622 -26.13 -16.23 -2.61
C VAL A 622 -27.20 -15.28 -3.17
N TYR A 623 -28.46 -15.72 -3.25
CA TYR A 623 -29.54 -14.96 -3.89
C TYR A 623 -30.36 -14.13 -2.91
N ASN A 624 -30.36 -14.48 -1.62
CA ASN A 624 -31.14 -13.80 -0.58
C ASN A 624 -30.27 -13.46 0.65
N THR A 625 -29.03 -13.02 0.43
CA THR A 625 -28.00 -12.84 1.47
C THR A 625 -28.47 -11.97 2.64
N LYS A 626 -29.15 -10.86 2.35
CA LYS A 626 -29.70 -9.97 3.39
C LYS A 626 -30.65 -10.71 4.33
N LEU A 627 -31.61 -11.43 3.77
CA LEU A 627 -32.59 -12.21 4.54
C LEU A 627 -31.91 -13.37 5.28
N HIS A 628 -30.95 -14.04 4.63
CA HIS A 628 -30.18 -15.12 5.25
C HIS A 628 -29.45 -14.62 6.50
N LEU A 629 -28.70 -13.52 6.38
CA LEU A 629 -27.96 -12.93 7.50
C LEU A 629 -28.88 -12.39 8.60
N GLN A 630 -30.06 -11.89 8.27
CA GLN A 630 -31.05 -11.43 9.26
C GLN A 630 -31.63 -12.58 10.09
N ASN A 631 -31.78 -13.76 9.50
CA ASN A 631 -32.33 -14.94 10.18
C ASN A 631 -31.35 -15.62 11.15
N ILE A 632 -30.07 -15.23 11.14
CA ILE A 632 -29.06 -15.76 12.08
C ILE A 632 -29.33 -15.21 13.50
N GLN A 633 -29.51 -16.08 14.49
CA GLN A 633 -29.70 -15.65 15.87
C GLN A 633 -28.35 -15.36 16.54
N LEU A 634 -28.17 -14.15 17.08
CA LEU A 634 -26.93 -13.68 17.71
C LEU A 634 -26.96 -13.68 19.24
N HIS A 635 -28.09 -14.08 19.86
CA HIS A 635 -28.23 -14.19 21.30
C HIS A 635 -28.75 -15.58 21.68
N GLU A 636 -28.09 -16.26 22.61
CA GLU A 636 -28.72 -17.37 23.33
C GLU A 636 -29.77 -16.80 24.29
N SER A 637 -31.06 -16.99 23.99
CA SER A 637 -32.11 -16.74 24.96
C SER A 637 -32.13 -17.87 26.00
N THR A 638 -31.84 -17.52 27.24
CA THR A 638 -32.11 -18.31 28.45
C THR A 638 -33.62 -18.63 28.55
N LYS A 639 -34.14 -19.66 27.86
CA LYS A 639 -35.49 -20.23 28.10
C LYS A 639 -35.77 -21.45 27.21
N ALA A 640 -35.62 -22.64 27.78
CA ALA A 640 -36.39 -23.83 27.38
C ALA A 640 -36.50 -24.84 28.54
N LYS A 641 -37.11 -24.40 29.64
CA LYS A 641 -37.90 -25.26 30.54
C LYS A 641 -39.33 -24.74 30.49
N VAL A 642 -40.10 -25.15 29.50
CA VAL A 642 -41.56 -25.17 29.62
C VAL A 642 -42.06 -26.50 29.07
N THR A 643 -42.35 -27.35 30.05
CA THR A 643 -43.16 -28.56 30.01
C THR A 643 -44.47 -28.36 29.25
N LEU A 644 -44.78 -29.25 28.30
CA LEU A 644 -46.14 -29.68 28.03
C LEU A 644 -46.15 -31.21 27.92
N LYS A 645 -46.96 -31.81 28.80
CA LYS A 645 -47.18 -33.24 28.99
C LYS A 645 -47.97 -33.84 27.82
N GLY A 646 -47.68 -35.08 27.45
CA GLY A 646 -48.67 -36.00 26.87
C GLY A 646 -48.07 -37.07 25.94
N GLY A 647 -48.13 -38.34 26.37
CA GLY A 647 -48.17 -39.48 25.45
C GLY A 647 -46.88 -40.29 25.25
N THR A 648 -46.81 -41.43 25.93
CA THR A 648 -45.77 -42.47 25.90
C THR A 648 -45.65 -43.22 24.57
N THR A 649 -44.42 -43.51 24.12
CA THR A 649 -43.96 -44.88 23.75
C THR A 649 -42.44 -44.92 23.52
N LYS A 650 -41.85 -46.07 23.88
CA LYS A 650 -40.41 -46.33 24.05
C LYS A 650 -39.68 -46.57 22.74
N ASP A 651 -38.43 -46.07 22.68
CA ASP A 651 -37.17 -46.77 22.34
C ASP A 651 -36.27 -45.94 21.43
N LYS A 652 -35.14 -45.47 21.99
CA LYS A 652 -33.83 -45.42 21.31
C LYS A 652 -32.70 -45.00 22.26
N ARG A 653 -31.60 -45.74 22.16
CA ARG A 653 -30.37 -45.71 22.96
C ARG A 653 -29.73 -44.32 23.05
N LYS A 654 -29.55 -43.82 24.27
CA LYS A 654 -28.73 -42.65 24.63
C LYS A 654 -27.23 -43.03 24.63
N ARG A 655 -26.40 -42.30 23.87
CA ARG A 655 -24.94 -42.32 24.00
C ARG A 655 -24.52 -41.18 24.94
N MET A 656 -23.95 -41.53 26.09
CA MET A 656 -23.42 -40.60 27.10
C MET A 656 -22.27 -39.77 26.52
N ARG A 657 -22.42 -38.44 26.49
CA ARG A 657 -21.28 -37.50 26.50
C ARG A 657 -20.75 -37.44 27.94
N ARG A 658 -19.54 -37.95 28.14
CA ARG A 658 -18.82 -37.93 29.41
C ARG A 658 -18.34 -36.49 29.68
N LYS A 659 -18.78 -35.90 30.80
CA LYS A 659 -18.26 -34.64 31.34
C LYS A 659 -16.85 -34.90 31.90
N GLU A 660 -15.88 -34.06 31.53
CA GLU A 660 -14.62 -33.88 32.25
C GLU A 660 -14.73 -32.69 33.22
N PRO A 661 -13.84 -32.59 34.24
CA PRO A 661 -14.09 -31.83 35.46
C PRO A 661 -13.89 -30.31 35.30
N LEU A 662 -14.60 -29.57 36.16
CA LEU A 662 -14.55 -28.12 36.28
C LEU A 662 -13.24 -27.66 36.94
N GLY A 663 -12.44 -26.89 36.19
CA GLY A 663 -11.35 -26.06 36.69
C GLY A 663 -10.68 -25.31 35.53
N GLU A 664 -10.70 -23.97 35.56
CA GLU A 664 -9.86 -23.07 34.75
C GLU A 664 -10.08 -22.99 33.22
N GLN A 665 -11.31 -22.71 32.73
CA GLN A 665 -11.51 -22.24 31.34
C GLN A 665 -12.63 -21.19 31.15
N LYS A 666 -13.00 -20.41 32.18
CA LYS A 666 -14.11 -19.44 32.04
C LYS A 666 -13.77 -18.10 31.35
N GLY A 667 -12.51 -17.86 30.95
CA GLY A 667 -12.09 -16.58 30.36
C GLY A 667 -12.02 -16.51 28.83
N ARG A 668 -11.80 -17.63 28.13
CA ARG A 668 -11.51 -17.62 26.68
C ARG A 668 -12.72 -17.89 25.77
N GLY A 669 -13.69 -18.68 26.22
CA GLY A 669 -14.86 -19.04 25.40
C GLY A 669 -15.77 -17.84 25.11
N LYS A 670 -16.02 -16.98 26.10
CA LYS A 670 -16.96 -15.85 25.98
C LYS A 670 -16.48 -14.76 24.99
N GLY A 671 -15.18 -14.53 24.90
CA GLY A 671 -14.60 -13.54 23.98
C GLY A 671 -14.57 -13.97 22.50
N GLY A 672 -14.75 -15.26 22.20
CA GLY A 672 -14.94 -15.75 20.83
C GLY A 672 -16.36 -15.50 20.33
N LEU A 673 -17.36 -15.80 21.17
CA LEU A 673 -18.79 -15.60 20.91
C LEU A 673 -19.10 -14.14 20.53
N ASP A 674 -18.59 -13.18 21.32
CA ASP A 674 -18.83 -11.75 21.09
C ASP A 674 -18.19 -11.25 19.78
N LYS A 675 -17.06 -11.84 19.36
CA LYS A 675 -16.36 -11.46 18.12
C LYS A 675 -17.05 -12.00 16.87
N ASP A 676 -17.54 -13.23 16.90
CA ASP A 676 -18.27 -13.81 15.77
C ASP A 676 -19.67 -13.19 15.62
N ALA A 677 -20.32 -12.82 16.73
CA ALA A 677 -21.56 -12.05 16.69
C ALA A 677 -21.35 -10.66 16.07
N GLU A 678 -20.27 -9.96 16.42
CA GLU A 678 -19.91 -8.67 15.83
C GLU A 678 -19.61 -8.78 14.33
N TYR A 679 -18.94 -9.85 13.91
CA TYR A 679 -18.71 -10.13 12.49
C TYR A 679 -20.03 -10.24 11.70
N ILE A 680 -21.05 -10.92 12.22
CA ILE A 680 -22.36 -10.98 11.55
C ILE A 680 -23.07 -9.62 11.53
N ARG A 681 -22.94 -8.81 12.60
CA ARG A 681 -23.49 -7.43 12.62
C ARG A 681 -22.83 -6.56 11.55
N GLU A 682 -21.52 -6.68 11.38
CA GLU A 682 -20.78 -5.99 10.33
C GLU A 682 -21.28 -6.36 8.93
N LEU A 683 -21.47 -7.66 8.65
CA LEU A 683 -22.03 -8.13 7.38
C LEU A 683 -23.45 -7.59 7.14
N ARG A 684 -24.31 -7.54 8.18
CA ARG A 684 -25.67 -6.97 8.07
C ARG A 684 -25.64 -5.49 7.71
N ARG A 685 -24.76 -4.70 8.35
CA ARG A 685 -24.58 -3.28 8.05
C ARG A 685 -24.10 -3.09 6.60
N HIS A 686 -23.12 -3.89 6.18
CA HIS A 686 -22.55 -3.82 4.85
C HIS A 686 -23.59 -4.13 3.75
N VAL A 687 -24.35 -5.21 3.86
CA VAL A 687 -25.42 -5.57 2.90
C VAL A 687 -26.60 -4.59 2.98
N GLY A 688 -26.80 -3.92 4.12
CA GLY A 688 -27.76 -2.82 4.26
C GLY A 688 -27.36 -1.58 3.46
N GLN A 689 -26.06 -1.24 3.48
CA GLN A 689 -25.48 -0.10 2.78
C GLN A 689 -25.32 -0.37 1.27
N TYR A 690 -24.88 -1.58 0.88
CA TYR A 690 -24.60 -1.96 -0.50
C TYR A 690 -25.54 -3.07 -0.97
N GLN A 691 -26.72 -2.68 -1.45
CA GLN A 691 -27.80 -3.63 -1.82
C GLN A 691 -27.46 -4.51 -3.04
N HIS A 692 -26.49 -4.11 -3.86
CA HIS A 692 -26.05 -4.83 -5.05
C HIS A 692 -24.76 -5.64 -4.85
N ALA A 693 -24.19 -5.66 -3.64
CA ALA A 693 -22.99 -6.43 -3.35
C ALA A 693 -23.22 -7.93 -3.56
N ARG A 694 -22.30 -8.58 -4.30
CA ARG A 694 -22.33 -10.03 -4.56
C ARG A 694 -21.52 -10.80 -3.54
N VAL A 695 -21.90 -12.07 -3.35
CA VAL A 695 -21.29 -12.89 -2.30
C VAL A 695 -19.95 -13.44 -2.75
N VAL A 696 -18.96 -13.36 -1.85
CA VAL A 696 -17.70 -14.08 -1.95
C VAL A 696 -17.66 -15.08 -0.80
N LEU A 697 -17.79 -16.37 -1.11
CA LEU A 697 -17.76 -17.47 -0.14
C LEU A 697 -16.34 -18.01 -0.01
N ASN A 698 -15.69 -17.81 1.13
CA ASN A 698 -14.49 -18.55 1.48
C ASN A 698 -14.86 -19.82 2.24
N LEU A 699 -14.85 -20.95 1.53
CA LEU A 699 -15.18 -22.26 2.03
C LEU A 699 -13.91 -22.93 2.58
N ARG A 700 -13.79 -22.97 3.91
CA ARG A 700 -12.54 -23.35 4.59
C ARG A 700 -12.22 -24.84 4.58
N SER A 701 -13.21 -25.71 4.46
CA SER A 701 -12.99 -27.16 4.37
C SER A 701 -12.49 -27.55 2.98
N GLY A 702 -11.50 -28.44 2.92
CA GLY A 702 -10.97 -28.96 1.66
C GLY A 702 -11.98 -29.81 0.89
N SER A 703 -13.03 -30.29 1.55
CA SER A 703 -14.12 -31.04 0.93
C SER A 703 -14.83 -30.32 -0.22
N TRP A 704 -14.85 -28.97 -0.19
CA TRP A 704 -15.59 -28.17 -1.15
C TRP A 704 -14.96 -28.15 -2.55
N ALA A 705 -13.64 -28.38 -2.65
CA ALA A 705 -12.93 -28.40 -3.93
C ALA A 705 -13.42 -29.53 -4.87
N LEU A 706 -13.99 -30.60 -4.31
CA LEU A 706 -14.55 -31.75 -5.07
C LEU A 706 -16.05 -31.60 -5.38
N LYS A 707 -16.66 -30.50 -4.94
CA LYS A 707 -18.12 -30.25 -5.04
C LYS A 707 -18.43 -29.05 -5.94
N LEU A 708 -17.42 -28.42 -6.54
CA LEU A 708 -17.59 -27.25 -7.41
C LEU A 708 -18.47 -27.52 -8.65
N PRO A 709 -18.44 -28.69 -9.32
CA PRO A 709 -19.37 -28.96 -10.42
C PRO A 709 -20.84 -28.93 -9.99
N PHE A 710 -21.16 -29.44 -8.81
CA PHE A 710 -22.48 -29.32 -8.23
C PHE A 710 -22.83 -27.87 -7.86
N ILE A 711 -21.91 -27.15 -7.21
CA ILE A 711 -22.11 -25.73 -6.85
C ILE A 711 -22.35 -24.87 -8.11
N HIS A 712 -21.66 -25.19 -9.21
CA HIS A 712 -21.88 -24.55 -10.50
C HIS A 712 -23.32 -24.76 -11.02
N GLU A 713 -23.91 -25.93 -10.85
CA GLU A 713 -25.32 -26.13 -11.23
C GLU A 713 -26.30 -25.40 -10.29
N VAL A 714 -25.97 -25.27 -9.00
CA VAL A 714 -26.79 -24.54 -8.01
C VAL A 714 -26.76 -23.02 -8.25
N ILE A 715 -25.58 -22.46 -8.52
CA ILE A 715 -25.38 -21.01 -8.71
C ILE A 715 -25.56 -20.61 -10.18
N GLY A 716 -25.26 -21.49 -11.13
CA GLY A 716 -25.31 -21.22 -12.55
C GLY A 716 -24.08 -20.50 -13.10
N SER A 717 -24.21 -19.93 -14.30
CA SER A 717 -23.12 -19.32 -15.07
C SER A 717 -22.46 -18.10 -14.43
N SER A 718 -23.09 -17.52 -13.39
CA SER A 718 -22.53 -16.42 -12.60
C SER A 718 -21.43 -16.87 -11.63
N LEU A 719 -21.23 -18.18 -11.43
CA LEU A 719 -20.18 -18.69 -10.57
C LEU A 719 -18.79 -18.39 -11.13
N ARG A 720 -17.91 -17.91 -10.25
CA ARG A 720 -16.46 -17.84 -10.44
C ARG A 720 -15.77 -18.55 -9.29
N ALA A 721 -15.28 -19.76 -9.53
CA ALA A 721 -14.57 -20.55 -8.52
C ALA A 721 -13.06 -20.27 -8.57
N ILE A 722 -12.48 -19.87 -7.45
CA ILE A 722 -11.04 -19.71 -7.28
C ILE A 722 -10.54 -20.87 -6.42
N TYR A 723 -9.68 -21.71 -6.99
CA TYR A 723 -9.02 -22.79 -6.26
C TYR A 723 -7.59 -22.37 -5.94
N VAL A 724 -7.31 -22.18 -4.65
CA VAL A 724 -5.95 -21.87 -4.17
C VAL A 724 -5.22 -23.17 -3.87
N VAL A 725 -4.04 -23.34 -4.46
CA VAL A 725 -3.17 -24.49 -4.24
C VAL A 725 -1.83 -24.02 -3.67
N ARG A 726 -1.28 -24.77 -2.73
CA ARG A 726 0.00 -24.49 -2.08
C ARG A 726 1.01 -25.59 -2.38
N ASP A 727 2.29 -25.25 -2.44
CA ASP A 727 3.39 -26.20 -2.58
C ASP A 727 3.28 -27.28 -1.48
N PRO A 728 3.29 -28.58 -1.83
CA PRO A 728 3.16 -29.64 -0.85
C PRO A 728 4.27 -29.61 0.21
N ARG A 729 5.47 -29.15 -0.15
CA ARG A 729 6.61 -29.03 0.79
C ARG A 729 6.33 -27.97 1.83
N ALA A 730 5.82 -26.81 1.41
CA ALA A 730 5.43 -25.73 2.31
C ALA A 730 4.21 -26.10 3.17
N TRP A 731 3.21 -26.76 2.59
CA TRP A 731 2.00 -27.17 3.30
C TRP A 731 2.28 -28.24 4.36
N ILE A 732 3.08 -29.25 4.04
CA ILE A 732 3.50 -30.29 5.01
C ILE A 732 4.40 -29.68 6.09
N TYR A 733 5.27 -28.74 5.71
CA TYR A 733 6.07 -28.00 6.69
C TYR A 733 5.20 -27.29 7.72
N LEU A 734 4.18 -26.56 7.26
CA LEU A 734 3.24 -25.89 8.12
C LEU A 734 2.51 -26.85 9.07
N MET A 735 2.08 -28.01 8.55
CA MET A 735 1.35 -29.00 9.35
C MET A 735 2.19 -29.67 10.45
N LEU A 736 3.49 -29.88 10.22
CA LEU A 736 4.33 -30.69 11.11
C LEU A 736 5.36 -29.89 11.92
N TYR A 737 5.91 -28.82 11.36
CA TYR A 737 7.13 -28.18 11.86
C TYR A 737 6.93 -26.74 12.37
N ASN A 738 5.86 -26.05 11.96
CA ASN A 738 5.70 -24.62 12.24
C ASN A 738 5.25 -24.29 13.68
N SER A 739 4.70 -25.25 14.42
CA SER A 739 4.23 -25.04 15.80
C SER A 739 4.55 -26.23 16.70
N LYS A 740 4.65 -25.99 18.01
CA LYS A 740 4.72 -27.04 19.04
C LYS A 740 3.60 -26.82 20.07
N PRO A 741 2.63 -27.75 20.21
CA PRO A 741 2.44 -28.98 19.42
C PRO A 741 2.12 -28.68 17.94
N SER A 742 2.38 -29.64 17.05
CA SER A 742 2.17 -29.47 15.60
C SER A 742 0.69 -29.34 15.26
N LEU A 743 0.38 -28.67 14.14
CA LEU A 743 -1.00 -28.56 13.65
C LEU A 743 -1.60 -29.92 13.34
N TYR A 744 -0.79 -30.89 12.89
CA TYR A 744 -1.19 -32.27 12.68
C TYR A 744 -1.83 -32.89 13.93
N SER A 745 -1.27 -32.61 15.12
CA SER A 745 -1.81 -33.06 16.40
C SER A 745 -2.94 -32.16 16.89
N LEU A 746 -2.78 -30.83 16.83
CA LEU A 746 -3.78 -29.86 17.31
C LEU A 746 -5.12 -29.96 16.58
N LYS A 747 -5.09 -30.22 15.27
CA LYS A 747 -6.28 -30.41 14.43
C LYS A 747 -6.74 -31.86 14.39
N ASN A 748 -6.11 -32.76 15.14
CA ASN A 748 -6.47 -34.16 15.23
C ASN A 748 -6.62 -34.83 13.85
N ILE A 749 -5.67 -34.54 12.95
CA ILE A 749 -5.66 -35.04 11.57
C ILE A 749 -5.81 -36.57 11.49
N PRO A 750 -5.21 -37.39 12.39
CA PRO A 750 -5.46 -38.84 12.38
C PRO A 750 -6.93 -39.22 12.53
N GLN A 751 -7.71 -38.48 13.33
CA GLN A 751 -9.15 -38.74 13.49
C GLN A 751 -9.92 -38.41 12.21
N HIS A 752 -9.60 -37.30 11.54
CA HIS A 752 -10.18 -36.93 10.25
C HIS A 752 -9.87 -37.98 9.17
N LEU A 753 -8.62 -38.45 9.09
CA LEU A 753 -8.22 -39.51 8.16
C LEU A 753 -8.93 -40.85 8.43
N ALA A 754 -9.25 -41.15 9.70
CA ALA A 754 -10.03 -42.33 10.05
C ALA A 754 -11.50 -42.25 9.60
N LEU A 755 -12.05 -41.04 9.42
CA LEU A 755 -13.40 -40.86 8.85
C LEU A 755 -13.43 -41.21 7.36
N ILE A 756 -12.39 -40.86 6.60
CA ILE A 756 -12.23 -41.22 5.18
C ILE A 756 -12.23 -42.76 4.97
N LEU A 757 -11.77 -43.53 5.97
CA LEU A 757 -11.82 -45.00 5.97
C LEU A 757 -13.21 -45.57 6.27
N LYS A 758 -14.07 -44.86 7.01
CA LYS A 758 -15.37 -45.35 7.48
C LYS A 758 -16.53 -45.13 6.50
N GLU A 759 -16.36 -44.25 5.51
CA GLU A 759 -17.39 -43.87 4.53
C GLU A 759 -17.99 -45.04 3.71
N ASP A 760 -17.40 -46.24 3.72
CA ASP A 760 -17.94 -47.43 3.03
C ASP A 760 -19.08 -48.16 3.80
N SER A 761 -19.33 -47.87 5.08
CA SER A 761 -20.04 -48.81 5.97
C SER A 761 -21.37 -48.35 6.58
N SER A 762 -21.84 -47.13 6.31
CA SER A 762 -23.16 -46.65 6.76
C SER A 762 -23.89 -45.88 5.67
N ARG A 763 -25.23 -45.96 5.64
CA ARG A 763 -26.18 -45.36 4.67
C ARG A 763 -26.12 -43.82 4.52
N ASN A 764 -24.96 -43.22 4.29
CA ASN A 764 -24.80 -41.77 4.08
C ASN A 764 -24.29 -41.49 2.66
N GLN A 765 -25.13 -40.79 1.91
CA GLN A 765 -25.16 -40.49 0.47
C GLN A 765 -23.88 -39.83 -0.12
N CYS A 766 -22.77 -40.57 -0.25
CA CYS A 766 -21.67 -40.15 -1.15
C CYS A 766 -21.94 -40.68 -2.57
N SER A 767 -22.25 -39.81 -3.53
CA SER A 767 -22.63 -40.21 -4.90
C SER A 767 -21.48 -40.75 -5.75
N GLY A 768 -20.25 -40.30 -5.49
CA GLY A 768 -19.05 -40.77 -6.17
C GLY A 768 -17.79 -40.65 -5.30
N PHE A 769 -17.20 -41.79 -4.95
CA PHE A 769 -15.92 -41.84 -4.26
C PHE A 769 -14.76 -41.71 -5.25
N THR A 770 -13.86 -40.76 -5.01
CA THR A 770 -12.81 -40.42 -5.97
C THR A 770 -11.65 -41.45 -5.95
N PRO A 771 -11.21 -41.99 -7.10
CA PRO A 771 -10.21 -43.06 -7.16
C PRO A 771 -8.82 -42.66 -6.64
N GLU A 772 -8.49 -41.36 -6.63
CA GLU A 772 -7.21 -40.82 -6.18
C GLU A 772 -6.92 -41.11 -4.70
N PHE A 773 -7.95 -41.23 -3.87
CA PHE A 773 -7.81 -41.54 -2.44
C PHE A 773 -7.57 -43.02 -2.15
N ARG A 774 -7.61 -43.91 -3.16
CA ARG A 774 -7.39 -45.36 -2.96
C ARG A 774 -6.02 -45.68 -2.39
N VAL A 775 -4.97 -44.98 -2.83
CA VAL A 775 -3.60 -45.20 -2.33
C VAL A 775 -3.50 -44.78 -0.86
N LEU A 776 -4.05 -43.61 -0.52
CA LEU A 776 -4.12 -43.13 0.86
C LEU A 776 -4.90 -44.10 1.76
N ARG A 777 -6.08 -44.59 1.31
CA ARG A 777 -6.85 -45.61 2.04
C ARG A 777 -6.01 -46.87 2.31
N ARG A 778 -5.29 -47.39 1.31
CA ARG A 778 -4.43 -48.58 1.49
C ARG A 778 -3.31 -48.33 2.51
N LEU A 779 -2.70 -47.16 2.50
CA LEU A 779 -1.66 -46.79 3.48
C LEU A 779 -2.23 -46.72 4.90
N LEU A 780 -3.39 -46.07 5.07
CA LEU A 780 -4.07 -45.97 6.35
C LEU A 780 -4.56 -47.32 6.87
N SER A 781 -5.06 -48.21 5.99
CA SER A 781 -5.45 -49.59 6.36
C SER A 781 -4.28 -50.47 6.78
N ARG A 782 -3.05 -50.16 6.33
CA ARG A 782 -1.82 -50.83 6.74
C ARG A 782 -1.18 -50.23 8.00
N SER A 783 -1.86 -49.29 8.66
CA SER A 783 -1.37 -48.59 9.84
C SER A 783 -0.03 -47.88 9.60
N GLU A 784 0.15 -47.27 8.42
CA GLU A 784 1.30 -46.38 8.17
C GLU A 784 1.38 -45.29 9.25
N THR A 785 2.57 -45.05 9.78
CA THR A 785 2.79 -44.11 10.89
C THR A 785 3.56 -42.86 10.48
N ASN A 786 4.19 -42.84 9.29
CA ASN A 786 4.94 -41.69 8.83
C ASN A 786 4.00 -40.52 8.44
N PRO A 787 3.94 -39.44 9.23
CA PRO A 787 3.02 -38.34 8.97
C PRO A 787 3.36 -37.57 7.68
N VAL A 788 4.63 -37.53 7.27
CA VAL A 788 5.06 -36.88 6.02
C VAL A 788 4.50 -37.63 4.82
N LEU A 789 4.62 -38.96 4.81
CA LEU A 789 4.13 -39.80 3.73
C LEU A 789 2.60 -39.73 3.62
N ILE A 790 1.91 -39.78 4.76
CA ILE A 790 0.44 -39.65 4.83
C ILE A 790 -0.01 -38.30 4.29
N LEU A 791 0.60 -37.20 4.74
CA LEU A 791 0.24 -35.85 4.28
C LEU A 791 0.61 -35.63 2.80
N ALA A 792 1.71 -36.20 2.30
CA ALA A 792 2.08 -36.15 0.89
C ALA A 792 1.04 -36.87 0.03
N HIS A 793 0.62 -38.08 0.41
CA HIS A 793 -0.44 -38.79 -0.31
C HIS A 793 -1.81 -38.13 -0.16
N LEU A 794 -2.11 -37.49 0.97
CA LEU A 794 -3.33 -36.70 1.15
C LEU A 794 -3.34 -35.49 0.20
N TRP A 795 -2.28 -34.69 0.19
CA TRP A 795 -2.15 -33.55 -0.71
C TRP A 795 -2.24 -33.99 -2.18
N LEU A 796 -1.55 -35.09 -2.54
CA LEU A 796 -1.59 -35.66 -3.88
C LEU A 796 -3.01 -36.08 -4.27
N ALA A 797 -3.68 -36.86 -3.41
CA ALA A 797 -5.00 -37.39 -3.69
C ALA A 797 -6.04 -36.28 -3.83
N HIS A 798 -6.03 -35.32 -2.90
CA HIS A 798 -6.94 -34.18 -2.92
C HIS A 798 -6.72 -33.28 -4.14
N THR A 799 -5.47 -32.85 -4.36
CA THR A 799 -5.14 -31.92 -5.44
C THR A 799 -5.34 -32.56 -6.81
N ALA A 800 -4.97 -33.83 -6.98
CA ALA A 800 -5.23 -34.55 -8.24
C ALA A 800 -6.73 -34.71 -8.52
N ALA A 801 -7.52 -35.06 -7.50
CA ALA A 801 -8.97 -35.16 -7.63
C ALA A 801 -9.61 -33.80 -7.96
N ALA A 802 -9.20 -32.73 -7.27
CA ALA A 802 -9.69 -31.38 -7.55
C ALA A 802 -9.36 -30.94 -8.98
N LEU A 803 -8.13 -31.17 -9.46
CA LEU A 803 -7.73 -30.83 -10.84
C LEU A 803 -8.51 -31.62 -11.90
N ARG A 804 -8.88 -32.87 -11.62
CA ARG A 804 -9.69 -33.68 -12.54
C ARG A 804 -11.15 -33.21 -12.52
N VAL A 805 -11.76 -33.17 -11.35
CA VAL A 805 -13.18 -32.84 -11.17
C VAL A 805 -13.49 -31.44 -11.70
N ASN A 806 -12.61 -30.48 -11.44
CA ASN A 806 -12.82 -29.09 -11.85
C ASN A 806 -12.45 -28.82 -13.31
N SER A 807 -11.83 -29.77 -14.02
CA SER A 807 -11.57 -29.64 -15.46
C SER A 807 -12.84 -29.73 -16.31
N GLU A 808 -13.95 -30.19 -15.73
CA GLU A 808 -15.28 -30.24 -16.37
C GLU A 808 -16.03 -28.90 -16.28
N LEU A 809 -15.49 -27.92 -15.56
CA LEU A 809 -16.06 -26.58 -15.46
C LEU A 809 -15.65 -25.73 -16.68
N PRO A 810 -16.51 -24.80 -17.11
CA PRO A 810 -16.15 -23.81 -18.11
C PRO A 810 -14.89 -23.02 -17.69
N ALA A 811 -14.05 -22.67 -18.67
CA ALA A 811 -12.79 -21.96 -18.42
C ALA A 811 -13.02 -20.56 -17.81
N ASP A 812 -14.18 -19.95 -18.05
CA ASP A 812 -14.60 -18.69 -17.45
C ASP A 812 -15.20 -18.85 -16.06
N SER A 813 -15.45 -20.07 -15.57
CA SER A 813 -16.02 -20.34 -14.23
C SER A 813 -15.00 -20.89 -13.22
N TYR A 814 -13.77 -21.21 -13.64
CA TYR A 814 -12.75 -21.79 -12.76
C TYR A 814 -11.36 -21.18 -12.97
N LEU A 815 -10.74 -20.72 -11.88
CA LEU A 815 -9.37 -20.20 -11.86
C LEU A 815 -8.54 -20.90 -10.79
N GLN A 816 -7.42 -21.48 -11.20
CA GLN A 816 -6.40 -22.01 -10.30
C GLN A 816 -5.32 -20.96 -10.01
N VAL A 817 -5.05 -20.72 -8.73
CA VAL A 817 -4.03 -19.76 -8.24
C VAL A 817 -3.09 -20.45 -7.27
N ARG A 818 -1.77 -20.24 -7.40
CA ARG A 818 -0.80 -20.73 -6.42
C ARG A 818 -0.66 -19.73 -5.28
N PHE A 819 -0.62 -20.22 -4.05
CA PHE A 819 -0.37 -19.36 -2.89
C PHE A 819 0.96 -18.62 -3.02
N GLU A 820 1.99 -19.29 -3.56
CA GLU A 820 3.31 -18.73 -3.78
C GLU A 820 3.28 -17.56 -4.79
N ASP A 821 2.40 -17.59 -5.79
CA ASP A 821 2.24 -16.47 -6.74
C ASP A 821 1.56 -15.26 -6.08
N ILE A 822 0.63 -15.49 -5.16
CA ILE A 822 -0.02 -14.41 -4.38
C ILE A 822 1.05 -13.65 -3.56
N VAL A 823 2.02 -14.36 -2.99
CA VAL A 823 3.06 -13.77 -2.13
C VAL A 823 4.23 -13.22 -2.92
N HIS A 824 4.72 -13.92 -3.96
CA HIS A 824 5.86 -13.48 -4.75
C HIS A 824 5.51 -12.43 -5.81
N LEU A 825 4.29 -12.49 -6.35
CA LEU A 825 3.82 -11.64 -7.45
C LEU A 825 2.41 -11.09 -7.12
N PRO A 826 2.23 -10.37 -5.99
CA PRO A 826 0.91 -9.97 -5.50
C PRO A 826 0.13 -9.15 -6.52
N GLN A 827 0.79 -8.19 -7.19
CA GLN A 827 0.16 -7.36 -8.22
C GLN A 827 -0.33 -8.18 -9.41
N GLN A 828 0.54 -8.97 -10.04
CA GLN A 828 0.19 -9.78 -11.21
C GLN A 828 -0.91 -10.80 -10.88
N THR A 829 -0.87 -11.37 -9.67
CA THR A 829 -1.88 -12.33 -9.23
C THR A 829 -3.23 -11.66 -8.97
N ALA A 830 -3.25 -10.45 -8.37
CA ALA A 830 -4.47 -9.68 -8.19
C ALA A 830 -5.09 -9.29 -9.54
N GLU A 831 -4.28 -8.81 -10.49
CA GLU A 831 -4.68 -8.49 -11.87
C GLU A 831 -5.27 -9.70 -12.59
N ARG A 832 -4.63 -10.88 -12.46
CA ARG A 832 -5.14 -12.13 -13.04
C ARG A 832 -6.48 -12.56 -12.43
N ILE A 833 -6.65 -12.45 -11.11
CA ILE A 833 -7.92 -12.77 -10.44
C ILE A 833 -9.02 -11.81 -10.90
N HIS A 834 -8.78 -10.51 -10.92
CA HIS A 834 -9.79 -9.52 -11.29
C HIS A 834 -10.16 -9.60 -12.77
N THR A 835 -9.19 -9.88 -13.65
CA THR A 835 -9.45 -10.17 -15.07
C THR A 835 -10.37 -11.37 -15.23
N PHE A 836 -10.15 -12.45 -14.47
CA PHE A 836 -11.03 -13.62 -14.47
C PHE A 836 -12.45 -13.31 -13.96
N LEU A 837 -12.56 -12.39 -13.01
CA LEU A 837 -13.85 -11.91 -12.48
C LEU A 837 -14.55 -10.90 -13.42
N GLY A 838 -13.86 -10.38 -14.44
CA GLY A 838 -14.40 -9.37 -15.35
C GLY A 838 -14.52 -7.96 -14.75
N ILE A 839 -13.72 -7.67 -13.72
CA ILE A 839 -13.71 -6.38 -13.01
C ILE A 839 -12.28 -5.82 -12.96
N PRO A 840 -12.08 -4.50 -12.88
CA PRO A 840 -10.76 -3.92 -12.67
C PRO A 840 -10.26 -4.17 -11.24
N VAL A 841 -8.95 -4.36 -11.08
CA VAL A 841 -8.33 -4.32 -9.73
C VAL A 841 -8.39 -2.89 -9.24
N THR A 842 -8.84 -2.71 -8.01
CA THR A 842 -8.83 -1.38 -7.42
C THR A 842 -7.54 -1.12 -6.66
N PRO A 843 -7.02 0.12 -6.68
CA PRO A 843 -5.78 0.46 -6.01
C PRO A 843 -5.78 0.12 -4.52
N THR A 844 -6.89 0.31 -3.81
CA THR A 844 -6.99 -0.07 -2.39
C THR A 844 -6.79 -1.56 -2.16
N ALA A 845 -7.46 -2.42 -2.94
CA ALA A 845 -7.32 -3.87 -2.80
C ALA A 845 -5.88 -4.31 -3.10
N LEU A 846 -5.26 -3.69 -4.11
CA LEU A 846 -3.86 -3.91 -4.46
C LEU A 846 -2.91 -3.47 -3.34
N ASN A 847 -3.11 -2.28 -2.77
CA ASN A 847 -2.30 -1.77 -1.65
C ASN A 847 -2.34 -2.72 -0.46
N GLN A 848 -3.55 -3.15 -0.08
CA GLN A 848 -3.73 -4.04 1.06
C GLN A 848 -3.05 -5.39 0.82
N LEU A 849 -3.17 -5.96 -0.38
CA LEU A 849 -2.49 -7.22 -0.70
C LEU A 849 -0.97 -7.05 -0.69
N MET A 850 -0.45 -5.98 -1.30
CA MET A 850 0.98 -5.68 -1.33
C MET A 850 1.53 -5.45 0.09
N PHE A 851 0.83 -4.69 0.92
CA PHE A 851 1.16 -4.47 2.32
C PHE A 851 1.22 -5.79 3.10
N THR A 852 0.17 -6.59 3.01
CA THR A 852 0.05 -7.88 3.71
C THR A 852 1.14 -8.88 3.29
N THR A 853 1.61 -8.85 2.05
CA THR A 853 2.60 -9.79 1.52
C THR A 853 4.05 -9.34 1.69
N SER A 854 4.30 -8.06 1.97
CA SER A 854 5.66 -7.48 1.98
C SER A 854 6.16 -7.06 3.36
N THR A 855 5.28 -6.75 4.31
CA THR A 855 5.69 -6.04 5.54
C THR A 855 6.05 -6.95 6.72
N ASN A 856 5.83 -8.27 6.64
CA ASN A 856 5.87 -9.21 7.79
C ASN A 856 4.95 -8.80 8.97
N LEU A 857 4.09 -7.78 8.82
CA LEU A 857 3.22 -7.28 9.88
C LEU A 857 1.84 -7.94 9.89
N TYR A 858 1.52 -8.72 8.86
CA TYR A 858 0.30 -9.49 8.78
C TYR A 858 0.55 -10.97 8.98
N ASN A 859 -0.24 -11.56 9.88
CA ASN A 859 -0.08 -12.96 10.28
C ASN A 859 -1.30 -13.78 9.88
N LEU A 860 -1.07 -14.89 9.17
CA LEU A 860 -2.09 -15.92 9.04
C LEU A 860 -2.15 -16.74 10.34
N MET A 861 -3.36 -17.17 10.68
CA MET A 861 -3.65 -17.91 11.92
C MET A 861 -2.72 -19.10 12.18
N TYR A 862 -2.25 -19.77 11.12
CA TYR A 862 -1.44 -20.99 11.21
C TYR A 862 0.01 -20.84 10.74
N GLU A 863 0.31 -19.75 10.05
CA GLU A 863 1.61 -19.54 9.40
C GLU A 863 2.48 -18.54 10.18
N GLY A 864 1.87 -17.57 10.86
CA GLY A 864 2.58 -16.39 11.34
C GLY A 864 2.79 -15.39 10.19
N ASP A 865 3.88 -14.65 10.27
CA ASP A 865 4.23 -13.54 9.38
C ASP A 865 4.40 -14.00 7.92
N ILE A 866 3.67 -13.37 6.99
CA ILE A 866 3.79 -13.68 5.55
C ILE A 866 4.85 -12.81 4.89
N SER A 867 5.82 -13.43 4.22
CA SER A 867 6.71 -12.78 3.26
C SER A 867 7.32 -13.76 2.26
N PRO A 868 7.88 -13.28 1.13
CA PRO A 868 8.64 -14.10 0.19
C PRO A 868 9.75 -14.95 0.83
N ALA A 869 10.36 -14.46 1.92
CA ALA A 869 11.36 -15.19 2.69
C ALA A 869 10.73 -16.30 3.53
N ASN A 870 9.63 -15.99 4.25
CA ASN A 870 9.02 -16.91 5.20
C ASN A 870 8.34 -18.11 4.53
N ILE A 871 7.71 -17.93 3.36
CA ILE A 871 6.99 -19.02 2.68
C ILE A 871 7.91 -20.16 2.19
N ASN A 872 9.22 -19.90 2.12
CA ASN A 872 10.24 -20.87 1.70
C ASN A 872 11.09 -21.41 2.87
N ILE A 873 10.73 -21.14 4.13
CA ILE A 873 11.47 -21.61 5.32
C ILE A 873 11.66 -23.14 5.35
N TRP A 874 10.73 -23.88 4.76
CA TRP A 874 10.83 -25.34 4.63
C TRP A 874 12.14 -25.79 3.95
N ARG A 875 12.74 -24.97 3.07
CA ARG A 875 14.02 -25.27 2.41
C ARG A 875 15.18 -25.40 3.39
N GLN A 876 15.11 -24.68 4.50
CA GLN A 876 16.17 -24.65 5.53
C GLN A 876 15.88 -25.64 6.66
N ASN A 877 14.61 -25.73 7.07
CA ASN A 877 14.23 -26.41 8.31
C ASN A 877 13.64 -27.82 8.12
N MET A 878 13.22 -28.20 6.91
CA MET A 878 12.70 -29.55 6.65
C MET A 878 13.84 -30.53 6.30
N PRO A 879 13.86 -31.75 6.87
CA PRO A 879 14.87 -32.75 6.53
C PRO A 879 14.89 -33.09 5.03
N ARG A 880 16.07 -33.10 4.41
CA ARG A 880 16.21 -33.35 2.96
C ARG A 880 15.62 -34.68 2.49
N LYS A 881 15.68 -35.71 3.33
CA LYS A 881 15.07 -37.02 3.03
C LYS A 881 13.56 -36.91 2.90
N GLU A 882 12.92 -36.08 3.72
CA GLU A 882 11.48 -35.83 3.67
C GLU A 882 11.11 -34.96 2.47
N ILE A 883 11.91 -33.94 2.14
CA ILE A 883 11.72 -33.15 0.91
C ILE A 883 11.72 -34.08 -0.31
N ARG A 884 12.70 -34.98 -0.42
CA ARG A 884 12.77 -35.96 -1.52
C ARG A 884 11.56 -36.89 -1.53
N LEU A 885 11.14 -37.39 -0.37
CA LEU A 885 9.94 -38.24 -0.24
C LEU A 885 8.68 -37.53 -0.76
N ILE A 886 8.49 -36.27 -0.36
CA ILE A 886 7.37 -35.44 -0.83
C ILE A 886 7.46 -35.23 -2.34
N GLU A 887 8.64 -34.90 -2.86
CA GLU A 887 8.83 -34.71 -4.30
C GLU A 887 8.56 -35.99 -5.08
N GLU A 888 9.13 -37.13 -4.69
CA GLU A 888 8.91 -38.42 -5.34
C GLU A 888 7.43 -38.81 -5.36
N THR A 889 6.72 -38.52 -4.27
CA THR A 889 5.29 -38.83 -4.12
C THR A 889 4.43 -37.90 -4.98
N CYS A 890 4.68 -36.59 -4.92
CA CYS A 890 3.82 -35.55 -5.49
C CYS A 890 4.26 -35.06 -6.88
N TRP A 891 5.40 -35.53 -7.41
CA TRP A 891 6.09 -34.94 -8.58
C TRP A 891 5.19 -34.71 -9.78
N PHE A 892 4.36 -35.70 -10.12
CA PHE A 892 3.50 -35.64 -11.30
C PHE A 892 2.55 -34.43 -11.25
N VAL A 893 1.91 -34.21 -10.09
CA VAL A 893 1.00 -33.06 -9.89
C VAL A 893 1.79 -31.78 -9.69
N MET A 894 2.91 -31.81 -8.96
CA MET A 894 3.78 -30.65 -8.77
C MET A 894 4.25 -30.05 -10.10
N LYS A 895 4.69 -30.92 -11.03
CA LYS A 895 5.12 -30.51 -12.37
C LYS A 895 3.97 -29.87 -13.16
N ARG A 896 2.75 -30.43 -13.08
CA ARG A 896 1.55 -29.87 -13.73
C ARG A 896 1.17 -28.50 -13.18
N LEU A 897 1.43 -28.26 -11.89
CA LEU A 897 1.22 -26.97 -11.22
C LEU A 897 2.40 -25.99 -11.39
N GLY A 898 3.44 -26.36 -12.13
CA GLY A 898 4.60 -25.49 -12.39
C GLY A 898 5.58 -25.35 -11.23
N TYR A 899 5.62 -26.29 -10.29
CA TYR A 899 6.67 -26.35 -9.26
C TYR A 899 7.93 -27.04 -9.77
N SER A 900 9.10 -26.55 -9.36
CA SER A 900 10.41 -27.15 -9.65
C SER A 900 10.91 -28.04 -8.51
N ARG A 901 11.76 -29.03 -8.84
CA ARG A 901 12.49 -29.80 -7.80
C ARG A 901 13.41 -28.88 -7.04
N PHE A 902 13.54 -29.15 -5.75
CA PHE A 902 14.54 -28.55 -4.91
C PHE A 902 15.92 -29.07 -5.37
N THR A 903 16.64 -28.19 -6.06
CA THR A 903 18.02 -28.41 -6.47
C THR A 903 18.89 -27.61 -5.52
N ASN A 904 19.85 -28.29 -4.89
CA ASN A 904 20.97 -27.64 -4.22
C ASN A 904 22.12 -27.58 -5.19
#